data_AF-A0A3D3W2J4-F1
#
_entry.id   AF-A0A3D3W2J4-F1
#
_cell.length_a   1.000
_cell.length_b   1.000
_cell.length_c   1.000
_cell.angle_alpha   90.00
_cell.angle_beta   90.00
_cell.angle_gamma   90.00
#
_symmetry.space_group_name_H-M   'P 1'
#
loop_
_entity.id
_entity.type
_entity.pdbx_description
1 polymer ?
#
loop_
_entity_poly.entity_id
_entity_poly.type
_entity_poly.pdbx_seq_one_letter_code
_entity_poly.pdbx_strand_id
1 'polypeptide(L)'
;MTADQTIELSDLPFNIAVRRFYRNSELRSLTPDDLKLDDGLGSFAAVKPLPPVTGMDDTMDQSSVLIDLVDRQSGKVLKSMLVSQNVSELNSTLAEKATIADRDYYFYLRFQRNYKPYKVKLLDVSRTTYVGSSTPRDFRSSIEITQDDRTERFTLWMNNPLRYRGETFYQSNYLTLPSGQEASTLSVVRNSGWMLPYIACMVVAFGMFAQFGQTLMRFLGRLDRRDVASATVTARGLADVDAPAPLQSALKVWLPVVLTGICLLWVARGARSPKPVDGTFNLYAAAQMPVAWNGRAQPLDSVARTLLLMTSHKSTLEVELEPWQLNQPEIREKLLAAVAKTWPAKATGEQFKVLQTVRGSYIEWVAALAKFADEEPALIEERLRPLMVRRAPAIHWLLDLILRPELAERHRVIKITDDQLLALLSLKQRPGFQYSLAEIRPNLSALENAFQKGNEKRREKREFDLTTLERRVGALFDTMGRLNQVAQVFQSQPGDNLLESAITVWRILQRLGESKAVMAVPTGADDETRSWETFIVASSLARLNQQLNEAGISSSQQFADWIQNVRPLQLVQTSVKGTWDILQKTPGPEETPNADGTADVSQRAASALARVDDPFLNRILKLIADAGPGKTGEEIAAGVTKEQATELAAQRIAAELFEVISELQENSPQDRRVEAIRARLQAAGAADQDSLMNVVNQEIAGLLWSDLQKHAAEVMPGGKASENFVASAGFVSGVFDAWKASDAAAFNTKLDAYQQWLQTASLPHVDMQRVRLEAWFNYFEPFWKSIYLYVPIIVLVFIGWLFPLNGAVHRSALFLLVLSFIVHTYALWLRMEISGRPPVTNLYSSAIFIG
;
A
#
# COMPACT_ATOMS: atom_id res chain seq x y z
N MET A 1 46.23 -15.37 -1.53
CA MET A 1 47.55 -15.17 -0.89
C MET A 1 47.48 -15.86 0.47
N THR A 2 48.44 -16.72 0.78
CA THR A 2 48.57 -17.31 2.12
C THR A 2 49.24 -16.29 3.04
N ALA A 3 48.98 -16.36 4.35
CA ALA A 3 49.77 -15.63 5.33
C ALA A 3 51.27 -15.95 5.10
N ASP A 4 52.13 -14.95 5.24
CA ASP A 4 53.60 -14.98 5.05
C ASP A 4 54.12 -14.94 3.60
N GLN A 5 53.32 -14.46 2.65
CA GLN A 5 53.81 -14.15 1.30
C GLN A 5 54.51 -12.78 1.26
N THR A 6 55.77 -12.73 0.82
CA THR A 6 56.49 -11.49 0.54
C THR A 6 56.33 -11.08 -0.92
N ILE A 7 55.95 -9.83 -1.16
CA ILE A 7 55.84 -9.22 -2.49
C ILE A 7 57.07 -8.33 -2.70
N GLU A 8 57.84 -8.65 -3.73
CA GLU A 8 59.04 -7.92 -4.13
C GLU A 8 58.79 -7.21 -5.47
N LEU A 9 58.93 -5.88 -5.48
CA LEU A 9 58.75 -5.06 -6.67
C LEU A 9 60.01 -4.24 -6.90
N SER A 10 60.68 -4.40 -8.04
CA SER A 10 61.98 -3.76 -8.35
C SER A 10 62.02 -2.26 -8.03
N ASP A 11 60.89 -1.59 -8.25
CA ASP A 11 60.76 -0.12 -8.21
C ASP A 11 60.51 0.45 -6.80
N LEU A 12 60.31 -0.40 -5.79
CA LEU A 12 60.11 0.00 -4.39
C LEU A 12 61.37 -0.21 -3.55
N PRO A 13 61.68 0.68 -2.58
CA PRO A 13 62.86 0.54 -1.71
C PRO A 13 62.66 -0.46 -0.54
N PHE A 14 61.49 -1.10 -0.45
CA PHE A 14 61.09 -2.04 0.59
C PHE A 14 60.40 -3.27 -0.02
N ASN A 15 60.25 -4.31 0.79
CA ASN A 15 59.43 -5.48 0.49
C ASN A 15 58.10 -5.39 1.25
N ILE A 16 57.03 -5.98 0.71
CA ILE A 16 55.71 -6.00 1.37
C ILE A 16 55.43 -7.42 1.83
N ALA A 17 55.46 -7.66 3.15
CA ALA A 17 55.12 -8.95 3.74
C ALA A 17 53.63 -9.00 4.10
N VAL A 18 52.88 -9.93 3.51
CA VAL A 18 51.45 -10.12 3.79
C VAL A 18 51.31 -10.96 5.06
N ARG A 19 50.96 -10.30 6.17
CA ARG A 19 50.73 -10.97 7.46
C ARG A 19 49.45 -11.78 7.46
N ARG A 20 48.37 -11.19 6.96
CA ARG A 20 47.08 -11.89 6.88
C ARG A 20 46.20 -11.29 5.80
N PHE A 21 45.66 -12.17 4.96
CA PHE A 21 44.66 -11.81 3.97
C PHE A 21 43.30 -12.37 4.36
N TYR A 22 42.32 -11.49 4.47
CA TYR A 22 40.93 -11.84 4.74
C TYR A 22 40.16 -11.71 3.43
N ARG A 23 39.73 -12.86 2.90
CA ARG A 23 38.99 -12.91 1.63
C ARG A 23 37.67 -12.15 1.70
N ASN A 24 36.90 -12.37 2.76
CA ASN A 24 35.70 -11.62 3.06
C ASN A 24 35.75 -11.15 4.52
N SER A 25 35.40 -9.89 4.76
CA SER A 25 35.54 -9.25 6.07
C SER A 25 34.74 -7.96 6.17
N GLU A 26 34.44 -7.59 7.41
CA GLU A 26 33.95 -6.26 7.77
C GLU A 26 34.88 -5.61 8.81
N LEU A 27 34.87 -4.28 8.86
CA LEU A 27 35.60 -3.53 9.87
C LEU A 27 34.70 -3.28 11.08
N ARG A 28 35.24 -3.47 12.28
CA ARG A 28 34.59 -3.17 13.55
C ARG A 28 35.51 -2.33 14.43
N SER A 29 34.95 -1.65 15.43
CA SER A 29 35.75 -1.00 16.47
C SER A 29 36.65 -2.01 17.20
N LEU A 30 37.81 -1.54 17.64
CA LEU A 30 38.77 -2.35 18.42
C LEU A 30 38.15 -2.82 19.76
N THR A 31 38.50 -4.04 20.14
CA THR A 31 38.30 -4.63 21.47
C THR A 31 39.66 -4.77 22.17
N PRO A 32 39.72 -4.96 23.50
CA PRO A 32 40.98 -5.10 24.22
C PRO A 32 41.90 -6.23 23.73
N ASP A 33 41.34 -7.26 23.08
CA ASP A 33 42.09 -8.43 22.58
C ASP A 33 42.63 -8.25 21.15
N ASP A 34 42.28 -7.16 20.46
CA ASP A 34 42.73 -6.91 19.09
C ASP A 34 44.14 -6.30 19.05
N LEU A 35 44.88 -6.61 17.98
CA LEU A 35 46.12 -5.92 17.66
C LEU A 35 45.83 -4.47 17.24
N LYS A 36 46.23 -3.52 18.09
CA LYS A 36 46.18 -2.09 17.77
C LYS A 36 47.47 -1.67 17.08
N LEU A 37 47.37 -1.08 15.88
CA LEU A 37 48.50 -0.48 15.18
C LEU A 37 48.73 0.97 15.62
N ASP A 38 49.94 1.48 15.37
CA ASP A 38 50.37 2.81 15.80
C ASP A 38 49.61 3.94 15.08
N ASP A 39 49.23 3.74 13.81
CA ASP A 39 48.51 4.72 12.99
C ASP A 39 47.59 4.05 11.95
N GLY A 40 46.97 4.86 11.10
CA GLY A 40 46.09 4.41 10.02
C GLY A 40 44.84 3.69 10.52
N LEU A 41 44.20 2.92 9.64
CA LEU A 41 42.96 2.20 9.89
C LEU A 41 43.07 1.22 11.07
N GLY A 42 44.23 0.57 11.24
CA GLY A 42 44.47 -0.38 12.32
C GLY A 42 44.62 0.25 13.71
N SER A 43 44.65 1.58 13.83
CA SER A 43 44.69 2.27 15.12
C SER A 43 43.33 2.39 15.82
N PHE A 44 42.23 2.23 15.05
CA PHE A 44 40.85 2.34 15.55
C PHE A 44 39.90 1.23 15.06
N ALA A 45 40.31 0.43 14.06
CA ALA A 45 39.49 -0.66 13.52
C ALA A 45 40.23 -2.02 13.53
N ALA A 46 39.45 -3.08 13.78
CA ALA A 46 39.87 -4.47 13.61
C ALA A 46 39.05 -5.15 12.50
N VAL A 47 39.64 -6.20 11.91
CA VAL A 47 38.99 -7.01 10.89
C VAL A 47 38.18 -8.11 11.54
N LYS A 48 36.88 -8.18 11.25
CA LYS A 48 36.04 -9.32 11.55
C LYS A 48 35.90 -10.20 10.29
N PRO A 49 36.47 -11.42 10.28
CA PRO A 49 36.35 -12.31 9.14
C PRO A 49 34.91 -12.74 8.91
N LEU A 50 34.49 -12.79 7.66
CA LEU A 50 33.18 -13.29 7.25
C LEU A 50 33.36 -14.52 6.35
N PRO A 51 32.41 -15.47 6.35
CA PRO A 51 32.37 -16.52 5.35
C PRO A 51 32.31 -15.94 3.93
N PRO A 52 32.95 -16.56 2.92
CA PRO A 52 32.81 -16.14 1.52
C PRO A 52 31.36 -16.21 1.05
N VAL A 53 30.96 -15.28 0.19
CA VAL A 53 29.61 -15.25 -0.38
C VAL A 53 29.44 -16.35 -1.44
N THR A 54 28.29 -17.03 -1.44
CA THR A 54 27.99 -18.17 -2.33
C THR A 54 27.43 -17.76 -3.70
N GLY A 55 27.24 -16.46 -3.95
CA GLY A 55 26.79 -15.89 -5.22
C GLY A 55 25.29 -16.04 -5.53
N MET A 56 24.47 -16.45 -4.56
CA MET A 56 23.00 -16.46 -4.71
C MET A 56 22.34 -15.12 -4.38
N ASP A 57 23.05 -14.23 -3.67
CA ASP A 57 22.58 -12.91 -3.26
C ASP A 57 23.45 -11.81 -3.91
N ASP A 58 22.95 -10.57 -3.99
CA ASP A 58 23.64 -9.38 -4.54
C ASP A 58 24.83 -8.87 -3.68
N THR A 59 25.40 -9.74 -2.83
CA THR A 59 26.54 -9.41 -1.98
C THR A 59 27.84 -9.91 -2.59
N MET A 60 28.95 -9.25 -2.28
CA MET A 60 30.28 -9.62 -2.78
C MET A 60 31.28 -9.70 -1.64
N ASP A 61 32.32 -10.51 -1.82
CA ASP A 61 33.44 -10.59 -0.87
C ASP A 61 34.11 -9.21 -0.76
N GLN A 62 34.24 -8.70 0.47
CA GLN A 62 34.98 -7.48 0.79
C GLN A 62 36.28 -7.83 1.50
N SER A 63 37.41 -7.63 0.83
CA SER A 63 38.70 -8.07 1.35
C SER A 63 39.39 -7.03 2.25
N SER A 64 40.13 -7.52 3.24
CA SER A 64 41.07 -6.74 4.05
C SER A 64 42.41 -7.45 4.10
N VAL A 65 43.50 -6.70 4.19
CA VAL A 65 44.85 -7.25 4.29
C VAL A 65 45.67 -6.51 5.34
N LEU A 66 46.31 -7.26 6.22
CA LEU A 66 47.33 -6.77 7.14
C LEU A 66 48.70 -7.00 6.49
N ILE A 67 49.47 -5.94 6.29
CA ILE A 67 50.79 -5.98 5.65
C ILE A 67 51.85 -5.28 6.49
N ASP A 68 53.08 -5.76 6.36
CA ASP A 68 54.28 -5.11 6.89
C ASP A 68 55.16 -4.64 5.73
N LEU A 69 55.65 -3.41 5.81
CA LEU A 69 56.72 -2.92 4.97
C LEU A 69 58.04 -3.32 5.61
N VAL A 70 58.88 -4.03 4.88
CA VAL A 70 60.14 -4.59 5.37
C VAL A 70 61.31 -4.01 4.60
N ASP A 71 62.32 -3.52 5.31
CA ASP A 71 63.54 -3.02 4.68
C ASP A 71 64.32 -4.14 3.99
N ARG A 72 64.78 -3.91 2.76
CA ARG A 72 65.43 -4.95 1.94
C ARG A 72 66.78 -5.40 2.47
N GLN A 73 67.53 -4.51 3.11
CA GLN A 73 68.91 -4.77 3.49
C GLN A 73 68.98 -5.35 4.90
N SER A 74 68.20 -4.79 5.82
CA SER A 74 68.20 -5.16 7.24
C SER A 74 67.14 -6.20 7.61
N GLY A 75 66.12 -6.41 6.75
CA GLY A 75 64.99 -7.30 7.07
C GLY A 75 64.08 -6.78 8.19
N LYS A 76 64.26 -5.54 8.65
CA LYS A 76 63.49 -4.94 9.73
C LYS A 76 62.13 -4.47 9.23
N VAL A 77 61.08 -4.67 10.04
CA VAL A 77 59.75 -4.08 9.79
C VAL A 77 59.84 -2.56 9.97
N LEU A 78 59.55 -1.84 8.90
CA LEU A 78 59.50 -0.38 8.85
C LEU A 78 58.14 0.15 9.33
N LYS A 79 57.04 -0.49 8.89
CA LYS A 79 55.67 -0.10 9.25
C LYS A 79 54.69 -1.25 9.01
N SER A 80 53.74 -1.43 9.93
CA SER A 80 52.59 -2.33 9.76
C SER A 80 51.35 -1.51 9.43
N MET A 81 50.51 -2.00 8.51
CA MET A 81 49.27 -1.31 8.13
C MET A 81 48.15 -2.29 7.79
N LEU A 82 46.93 -1.89 8.14
CA LEU A 82 45.70 -2.56 7.75
C LEU A 82 45.11 -1.84 6.54
N VAL A 83 45.06 -2.52 5.40
CA VAL A 83 44.47 -1.98 4.17
C VAL A 83 43.16 -2.71 3.88
N SER A 84 42.05 -1.98 3.84
CA SER A 84 40.72 -2.54 3.54
C SER A 84 40.19 -2.02 2.21
N GLN A 85 39.53 -2.89 1.46
CA GLN A 85 39.02 -2.60 0.13
C GLN A 85 37.92 -1.54 0.14
N ASN A 86 36.94 -1.66 1.04
CA ASN A 86 35.84 -0.69 1.17
C ASN A 86 36.33 0.73 1.46
N VAL A 87 37.38 0.90 2.28
CA VAL A 87 37.99 2.20 2.57
C VAL A 87 38.74 2.74 1.35
N SER A 88 39.51 1.88 0.69
CA SER A 88 40.34 2.24 -0.48
C SER A 88 39.51 2.66 -1.69
N GLU A 89 38.33 2.07 -1.92
CA GLU A 89 37.47 2.34 -3.08
C GLU A 89 36.50 3.52 -2.88
N LEU A 90 36.10 3.81 -1.64
CA LEU A 90 35.12 4.87 -1.34
C LEU A 90 35.72 6.28 -1.27
N ASN A 91 37.00 6.42 -0.91
CA ASN A 91 37.58 7.74 -0.65
C ASN A 91 39.10 7.74 -0.93
N SER A 92 39.53 8.27 -2.08
CA SER A 92 40.95 8.28 -2.47
C SER A 92 41.84 9.11 -1.52
N THR A 93 41.25 9.94 -0.66
CA THR A 93 41.95 10.75 0.34
C THR A 93 42.28 9.99 1.64
N LEU A 94 41.73 8.80 1.85
CA LEU A 94 41.91 7.96 3.06
C LEU A 94 42.86 6.77 2.85
N ALA A 95 43.72 6.84 1.84
CA ALA A 95 44.70 5.79 1.57
C ALA A 95 45.69 5.63 2.72
N GLU A 96 46.04 4.38 3.02
CA GLU A 96 47.11 4.09 3.98
C GLU A 96 48.43 4.66 3.45
N LYS A 97 49.13 5.42 4.30
CA LYS A 97 50.32 6.18 3.92
C LYS A 97 51.55 5.68 4.67
N ALA A 98 52.67 5.49 3.97
CA ALA A 98 53.98 5.31 4.57
C ALA A 98 55.00 6.27 3.96
N THR A 99 55.75 6.97 4.80
CA THR A 99 56.86 7.84 4.37
C THR A 99 58.17 7.09 4.57
N ILE A 100 58.89 6.79 3.48
CA ILE A 100 60.16 6.05 3.50
C ILE A 100 61.18 6.81 2.66
N ALA A 101 62.33 7.15 3.24
CA ALA A 101 63.40 7.94 2.61
C ALA A 101 62.87 9.22 1.94
N ASP A 102 62.10 10.02 2.69
CA ASP A 102 61.47 11.28 2.27
C ASP A 102 60.53 11.19 1.06
N ARG A 103 60.00 9.98 0.78
CA ARG A 103 58.96 9.77 -0.22
C ARG A 103 57.72 9.15 0.41
N ASP A 104 56.56 9.66 0.00
CA ASP A 104 55.26 9.19 0.43
C ASP A 104 54.74 8.09 -0.50
N TYR A 105 54.40 6.93 0.07
CA TYR A 105 53.80 5.80 -0.60
C TYR A 105 52.36 5.62 -0.10
N TYR A 106 51.42 5.48 -1.03
CA TYR A 106 50.00 5.30 -0.73
C TYR A 106 49.55 3.90 -1.14
N PHE A 107 48.86 3.22 -0.24
CA PHE A 107 48.44 1.82 -0.39
C PHE A 107 46.93 1.75 -0.53
N TYR A 108 46.49 1.03 -1.56
CA TYR A 108 45.08 0.80 -1.88
C TYR A 108 44.87 -0.68 -2.13
N LEU A 109 43.81 -1.25 -1.54
CA LEU A 109 43.30 -2.55 -1.90
C LEU A 109 42.06 -2.37 -2.79
N ARG A 110 42.03 -3.02 -3.96
CA ARG A 110 40.95 -2.87 -4.94
C ARG A 110 40.68 -4.16 -5.69
N PHE A 111 39.51 -4.26 -6.31
CA PHE A 111 39.27 -5.32 -7.29
C PHE A 111 40.27 -5.26 -8.45
N GLN A 112 40.62 -6.43 -8.99
CA GLN A 112 41.43 -6.51 -10.21
C GLN A 112 40.72 -5.76 -11.34
N ARG A 113 41.41 -4.76 -11.92
CA ARG A 113 40.91 -4.02 -13.09
C ARG A 113 41.19 -4.83 -14.35
N ASN A 114 40.12 -5.21 -15.04
CA ASN A 114 40.19 -5.86 -16.33
C ASN A 114 39.97 -4.82 -17.43
N TYR A 115 41.06 -4.43 -18.10
CA TYR A 115 41.00 -3.47 -19.20
C TYR A 115 40.37 -4.09 -20.46
N LYS A 116 39.59 -3.28 -21.18
CA LYS A 116 38.88 -3.67 -22.41
C LYS A 116 39.44 -2.89 -23.61
N PRO A 117 39.36 -3.44 -24.84
CA PRO A 117 39.80 -2.75 -26.06
C PRO A 117 38.81 -1.68 -26.55
N TYR A 118 37.96 -1.16 -25.67
CA TYR A 118 36.97 -0.13 -25.94
C TYR A 118 36.75 0.73 -24.69
N LYS A 119 36.31 1.98 -24.91
CA LYS A 119 35.95 2.92 -23.85
C LYS A 119 34.44 3.01 -23.74
N VAL A 120 33.93 3.12 -22.52
CA VAL A 120 32.51 3.33 -22.23
C VAL A 120 32.35 4.69 -21.57
N LYS A 121 31.47 5.53 -22.10
CA LYS A 121 31.10 6.82 -21.53
C LYS A 121 29.61 6.81 -21.20
N LEU A 122 29.25 7.19 -19.98
CA LEU A 122 27.85 7.44 -19.62
C LEU A 122 27.44 8.80 -20.19
N LEU A 123 26.37 8.83 -20.99
CA LEU A 123 25.78 10.07 -21.51
C LEU A 123 24.69 10.58 -20.58
N ASP A 124 23.83 9.67 -20.11
CA ASP A 124 22.69 9.96 -19.27
C ASP A 124 22.31 8.69 -18.48
N VAL A 125 21.83 8.87 -17.26
CA VAL A 125 21.26 7.79 -16.46
C VAL A 125 19.97 8.29 -15.83
N SER A 126 18.90 7.52 -15.97
CA SER A 126 17.61 7.89 -15.40
C SER A 126 17.06 6.76 -14.52
N ARG A 127 16.45 7.15 -13.40
CA ARG A 127 15.65 6.27 -12.56
C ARG A 127 14.22 6.77 -12.56
N THR A 128 13.29 5.95 -13.05
CA THR A 128 11.86 6.18 -12.79
C THR A 128 11.42 5.27 -11.66
N THR A 129 10.67 5.79 -10.70
CA THR A 129 10.17 5.02 -9.57
C THR A 129 8.71 4.65 -9.77
N TYR A 130 8.26 3.72 -8.96
CA TYR A 130 6.84 3.41 -8.82
C TYR A 130 6.12 4.60 -8.20
N VAL A 131 4.91 4.87 -8.68
CA VAL A 131 4.03 5.92 -8.15
C VAL A 131 3.94 5.83 -6.62
N GLY A 132 4.22 6.93 -5.94
CA GLY A 132 4.21 7.06 -4.47
C GLY A 132 5.19 6.15 -3.73
N SER A 133 6.31 5.77 -4.36
CA SER A 133 7.39 5.02 -3.72
C SER A 133 8.75 5.46 -4.24
N SER A 134 9.80 5.28 -3.42
CA SER A 134 11.19 5.34 -3.85
C SER A 134 11.64 4.10 -4.63
N THR A 135 10.81 3.06 -4.67
CA THR A 135 11.13 1.79 -5.33
C THR A 135 11.29 2.05 -6.83
N PRO A 136 12.45 1.72 -7.43
CA PRO A 136 12.69 1.90 -8.86
C PRO A 136 11.78 0.99 -9.70
N ARG A 137 11.15 1.56 -10.73
CA ARG A 137 10.37 0.87 -11.77
C ARG A 137 11.20 0.63 -13.03
N ASP A 138 12.02 1.60 -13.42
CA ASP A 138 12.94 1.50 -14.55
C ASP A 138 14.26 2.18 -14.21
N PHE A 139 15.35 1.51 -14.53
CA PHE A 139 16.68 2.11 -14.60
C PHE A 139 17.12 2.08 -16.04
N ARG A 140 17.59 3.22 -16.54
CA ARG A 140 18.08 3.34 -17.91
C ARG A 140 19.42 4.03 -17.91
N SER A 141 20.35 3.49 -18.69
CA SER A 141 21.62 4.16 -19.00
C SER A 141 21.73 4.33 -20.50
N SER A 142 21.97 5.56 -20.92
CA SER A 142 22.44 5.88 -22.27
C SER A 142 23.95 5.96 -22.23
N ILE A 143 24.62 5.04 -22.92
CA ILE A 143 26.07 4.94 -22.96
C ILE A 143 26.58 5.10 -24.38
N GLU A 144 27.84 5.48 -24.48
CA GLU A 144 28.59 5.59 -25.71
C GLU A 144 29.80 4.68 -25.62
N ILE A 145 29.94 3.76 -26.57
CA ILE A 145 31.09 2.85 -26.66
C ILE A 145 31.98 3.32 -27.82
N THR A 146 33.25 3.60 -27.52
CA THR A 146 34.25 4.00 -28.52
C THR A 146 35.33 2.94 -28.67
N GLN A 147 35.54 2.49 -29.89
CA GLN A 147 36.58 1.53 -30.28
C GLN A 147 37.16 1.90 -31.65
N ASP A 148 38.50 1.90 -31.78
CA ASP A 148 39.20 2.09 -33.06
C ASP A 148 38.65 3.30 -33.86
N ASP A 149 38.45 4.43 -33.17
CA ASP A 149 37.84 5.69 -33.63
C ASP A 149 36.39 5.62 -34.13
N ARG A 150 35.70 4.49 -33.88
CA ARG A 150 34.24 4.36 -34.06
C ARG A 150 33.52 4.52 -32.73
N THR A 151 32.48 5.34 -32.75
CA THR A 151 31.68 5.66 -31.58
C THR A 151 30.22 5.31 -31.84
N GLU A 152 29.67 4.44 -31.01
CA GLU A 152 28.28 3.98 -31.10
C GLU A 152 27.54 4.25 -29.80
N ARG A 153 26.28 4.70 -29.91
CA ARG A 153 25.42 4.99 -28.77
C ARG A 153 24.43 3.87 -28.53
N PHE A 154 24.28 3.50 -27.27
CA PHE A 154 23.40 2.43 -26.84
C PHE A 154 22.58 2.89 -25.64
N THR A 155 21.36 2.39 -25.55
CA THR A 155 20.52 2.53 -24.37
C THR A 155 20.25 1.13 -23.82
N LEU A 156 20.55 0.93 -22.54
CA LEU A 156 20.24 -0.30 -21.83
C LEU A 156 19.34 0.02 -20.62
N TRP A 157 18.43 -0.88 -20.30
CA TRP A 157 17.50 -0.70 -19.19
C TRP A 157 17.15 -2.02 -18.48
N MET A 158 16.31 -1.96 -17.45
CA MET A 158 15.95 -3.15 -16.66
C MET A 158 15.40 -4.27 -17.54
N ASN A 159 15.97 -5.47 -17.40
CA ASN A 159 15.68 -6.66 -18.21
C ASN A 159 15.98 -6.55 -19.71
N ASN A 160 16.62 -5.47 -20.16
CA ASN A 160 17.06 -5.29 -21.55
C ASN A 160 18.56 -4.95 -21.59
N PRO A 161 19.43 -5.96 -21.44
CA PRO A 161 20.86 -5.72 -21.39
C PRO A 161 21.45 -5.44 -22.77
N LEU A 162 22.49 -4.61 -22.81
CA LEU A 162 23.28 -4.41 -24.03
C LEU A 162 24.19 -5.61 -24.23
N ARG A 163 24.22 -6.18 -25.43
CA ARG A 163 25.16 -7.24 -25.82
C ARG A 163 26.19 -6.65 -26.78
N TYR A 164 27.46 -6.69 -26.39
CA TYR A 164 28.57 -6.14 -27.17
C TYR A 164 29.80 -7.05 -27.05
N ARG A 165 30.33 -7.51 -28.19
CA ARG A 165 31.54 -8.37 -28.30
C ARG A 165 31.56 -9.61 -27.39
N GLY A 166 30.42 -10.30 -27.26
CA GLY A 166 30.30 -11.51 -26.44
C GLY A 166 30.12 -11.25 -24.94
N GLU A 167 30.03 -9.99 -24.54
CA GLU A 167 29.73 -9.56 -23.18
C GLU A 167 28.32 -8.96 -23.14
N THR A 168 27.67 -9.11 -22.00
CA THR A 168 26.31 -8.63 -21.75
C THR A 168 26.37 -7.67 -20.56
N PHE A 169 25.99 -6.43 -20.81
CA PHE A 169 25.97 -5.33 -19.85
C PHE A 169 24.55 -5.20 -19.30
N TYR A 170 24.41 -5.48 -18.01
CA TYR A 170 23.19 -5.30 -17.25
C TYR A 170 23.28 -4.01 -16.46
N GLN A 171 22.23 -3.21 -16.51
CA GLN A 171 22.05 -2.10 -15.58
C GLN A 171 21.80 -2.69 -14.18
N SER A 172 22.78 -2.60 -13.28
CA SER A 172 22.69 -3.24 -11.97
C SER A 172 22.37 -2.26 -10.84
N ASN A 173 22.79 -1.00 -10.93
CA ASN A 173 22.47 0.00 -9.91
C ASN A 173 22.47 1.44 -10.44
N TYR A 174 21.80 2.32 -9.71
CA TYR A 174 21.81 3.78 -9.86
C TYR A 174 22.17 4.39 -8.52
N LEU A 175 23.08 5.35 -8.50
CA LEU A 175 23.49 6.02 -7.28
C LEU A 175 23.75 7.49 -7.53
N THR A 176 23.34 8.32 -6.58
CA THR A 176 23.66 9.75 -6.56
C THR A 176 24.90 9.93 -5.69
N LEU A 177 25.97 10.46 -6.27
CA LEU A 177 27.20 10.73 -5.56
C LEU A 177 27.02 11.89 -4.57
N PRO A 178 27.84 12.02 -3.52
CA PRO A 178 27.78 13.15 -2.59
C PRO A 178 27.90 14.53 -3.26
N SER A 179 28.50 14.58 -4.46
CA SER A 179 28.58 15.78 -5.30
C SER A 179 27.26 16.16 -5.98
N GLY A 180 26.21 15.36 -5.84
CA GLY A 180 24.93 15.51 -6.53
C GLY A 180 24.92 14.94 -7.95
N GLN A 181 26.05 14.46 -8.47
CA GLN A 181 26.12 13.82 -9.78
C GLN A 181 25.54 12.41 -9.75
N GLU A 182 24.81 12.06 -10.80
CA GLU A 182 24.20 10.74 -10.97
C GLU A 182 25.21 9.76 -11.60
N ALA A 183 25.18 8.51 -11.13
CA ALA A 183 26.08 7.47 -11.59
C ALA A 183 25.34 6.16 -11.81
N SER A 184 25.85 5.39 -12.78
CA SER A 184 25.34 4.09 -13.19
C SER A 184 26.32 2.98 -12.85
N THR A 185 25.83 1.86 -12.34
CA THR A 185 26.62 0.63 -12.18
C THR A 185 26.17 -0.38 -13.21
N LEU A 186 27.14 -0.93 -13.95
CA LEU A 186 26.91 -1.96 -14.96
C LEU A 186 27.53 -3.28 -14.52
N SER A 187 26.73 -4.34 -14.45
CA SER A 187 27.23 -5.71 -14.30
C SER A 187 27.53 -6.30 -15.66
N VAL A 188 28.70 -6.92 -15.82
CA VAL A 188 29.18 -7.43 -17.11
C VAL A 188 29.37 -8.93 -17.02
N VAL A 189 28.65 -9.67 -17.87
CA VAL A 189 28.68 -11.13 -17.91
C VAL A 189 29.08 -11.61 -19.30
N ARG A 190 29.93 -12.64 -19.37
CA ARG A 190 30.18 -13.38 -20.61
C ARG A 190 29.11 -14.45 -20.78
N ASN A 191 28.21 -14.26 -21.73
CA ASN A 191 27.09 -15.17 -21.97
C ASN A 191 26.88 -15.37 -23.47
N SER A 192 27.64 -16.26 -24.07
CA SER A 192 27.49 -16.63 -25.50
C SER A 192 26.27 -17.53 -25.75
N GLY A 193 25.79 -18.25 -24.72
CA GLY A 193 24.69 -19.22 -24.81
C GLY A 193 23.28 -18.65 -24.55
N TRP A 194 23.13 -17.32 -24.44
CA TRP A 194 21.89 -16.68 -24.01
C TRP A 194 20.66 -17.00 -24.88
N MET A 195 20.85 -17.36 -26.15
CA MET A 195 19.76 -17.73 -27.07
C MET A 195 19.23 -19.15 -26.83
N LEU A 196 20.02 -20.04 -26.22
CA LEU A 196 19.67 -21.46 -26.10
C LEU A 196 18.31 -21.70 -25.41
N PRO A 197 17.95 -21.02 -24.30
CA PRO A 197 16.64 -21.18 -23.69
C PRO A 197 15.49 -20.77 -24.62
N TYR A 198 15.66 -19.68 -25.38
CA TYR A 198 14.64 -19.22 -26.33
C TYR A 198 14.46 -20.19 -27.49
N ILE A 199 15.56 -20.71 -28.04
CA ILE A 199 15.52 -21.72 -29.10
C ILE A 199 14.83 -22.99 -28.59
N ALA A 200 15.16 -23.46 -27.38
CA ALA A 200 14.52 -24.62 -26.77
C ALA A 200 13.01 -24.41 -26.58
N CYS A 201 12.58 -23.26 -26.06
CA CYS A 201 11.17 -22.91 -25.93
C CYS A 201 10.45 -22.88 -27.29
N MET A 202 11.09 -22.34 -28.34
CA MET A 202 10.52 -22.32 -29.69
C MET A 202 10.41 -23.72 -30.29
N VAL A 203 11.41 -24.58 -30.09
CA VAL A 203 11.35 -25.99 -30.52
C VAL A 203 10.19 -26.72 -29.83
N VAL A 204 10.02 -26.54 -28.52
CA VAL A 204 8.91 -27.13 -27.76
C VAL A 204 7.57 -26.58 -28.24
N ALA A 205 7.45 -25.26 -28.38
CA ALA A 205 6.21 -24.61 -28.84
C ALA A 205 5.82 -25.08 -30.25
N PHE A 206 6.78 -25.12 -31.18
CA PHE A 206 6.58 -25.61 -32.54
C PHE A 206 6.22 -27.11 -32.55
N GLY A 207 6.92 -27.93 -31.75
CA GLY A 207 6.64 -29.35 -31.61
C GLY A 207 5.23 -29.62 -31.09
N MET A 208 4.80 -28.90 -30.05
CA MET A 208 3.43 -28.98 -29.55
C MET A 208 2.42 -28.51 -30.60
N PHE A 209 2.64 -27.36 -31.24
CA PHE A 209 1.75 -26.84 -32.27
C PHE A 209 1.60 -27.82 -33.44
N ALA A 210 2.71 -28.40 -33.92
CA ALA A 210 2.69 -29.41 -34.96
C ALA A 210 1.96 -30.68 -34.52
N GLN A 211 2.26 -31.20 -33.33
CA GLN A 211 1.63 -32.42 -32.80
C GLN A 211 0.12 -32.25 -32.62
N PHE A 212 -0.31 -31.18 -31.96
CA PHE A 212 -1.72 -30.92 -31.70
C PHE A 212 -2.46 -30.45 -32.96
N GLY A 213 -1.84 -29.63 -33.80
CA GLY A 213 -2.40 -29.18 -35.07
C GLY A 213 -2.62 -30.34 -36.05
N GLN A 214 -1.67 -31.27 -36.18
CA GLN A 214 -1.86 -32.48 -36.97
C GLN A 214 -2.98 -33.36 -36.39
N THR A 215 -3.04 -33.50 -35.07
CA THR A 215 -4.10 -34.28 -34.40
C THR A 215 -5.48 -33.66 -34.66
N LEU A 216 -5.59 -32.33 -34.62
CA LEU A 216 -6.80 -31.58 -34.95
C LEU A 216 -7.21 -31.78 -36.41
N MET A 217 -6.29 -31.59 -37.37
CA MET A 217 -6.61 -31.80 -38.79
C MET A 217 -7.01 -33.25 -39.11
N ARG A 218 -6.35 -34.24 -38.48
CA ARG A 218 -6.75 -35.66 -38.59
C ARG A 218 -8.11 -35.92 -37.97
N PHE A 219 -8.49 -35.20 -36.92
CA PHE A 219 -9.81 -35.29 -36.31
C PHE A 219 -10.89 -34.66 -37.20
N LEU A 220 -10.66 -33.45 -37.71
CA LEU A 220 -11.55 -32.78 -38.67
C LEU A 220 -11.76 -33.63 -39.92
N GLY A 221 -10.68 -34.16 -40.52
CA GLY A 221 -10.79 -35.06 -41.67
C GLY A 221 -11.48 -36.39 -41.36
N ARG A 222 -11.42 -36.88 -40.12
CA ARG A 222 -12.20 -38.07 -39.69
C ARG A 222 -13.69 -37.77 -39.54
N LEU A 223 -14.06 -36.55 -39.16
CA LEU A 223 -15.47 -36.12 -39.13
C LEU A 223 -16.06 -36.10 -40.54
N ASP A 224 -15.33 -35.53 -41.51
CA ASP A 224 -15.80 -35.45 -42.90
C ASP A 224 -15.83 -36.83 -43.58
N ARG A 225 -14.82 -37.68 -43.34
CA ARG A 225 -14.79 -39.05 -43.90
C ARG A 225 -15.87 -39.97 -43.34
N ARG A 226 -16.32 -39.78 -42.09
CA ARG A 226 -17.47 -40.54 -41.54
C ARG A 226 -18.77 -40.16 -42.24
N ASP A 227 -18.98 -38.88 -42.55
CA ASP A 227 -20.15 -38.42 -43.30
C ASP A 227 -20.15 -38.97 -44.75
N VAL A 228 -18.98 -39.05 -45.40
CA VAL A 228 -18.85 -39.62 -46.77
C VAL A 228 -18.96 -41.15 -46.79
N ALA A 229 -18.37 -41.87 -45.84
CA ALA A 229 -18.44 -43.33 -45.77
C ALA A 229 -19.87 -43.82 -45.49
N SER A 230 -20.62 -43.13 -44.62
CA SER A 230 -22.05 -43.41 -44.41
C SER A 230 -22.89 -43.14 -45.67
N ALA A 231 -22.54 -42.15 -46.49
CA ALA A 231 -23.21 -41.87 -47.77
C ALA A 231 -22.85 -42.88 -48.90
N THR A 232 -21.70 -43.55 -48.80
CA THR A 232 -21.25 -44.52 -49.82
C THR A 232 -21.79 -45.93 -49.58
N VAL A 233 -22.05 -46.29 -48.31
CA VAL A 233 -22.66 -47.58 -47.93
C VAL A 233 -24.17 -47.62 -48.25
N THR A 234 -24.89 -46.50 -48.09
CA THR A 234 -26.31 -46.38 -48.51
C THR A 234 -26.52 -46.49 -50.02
N ALA A 235 -25.49 -46.22 -50.84
CA ALA A 235 -25.57 -46.31 -52.29
C ALA A 235 -25.41 -47.74 -52.85
N ARG A 236 -24.99 -48.73 -52.04
CA ARG A 236 -24.63 -50.09 -52.51
C ARG A 236 -25.43 -51.25 -51.92
N GLY A 237 -26.38 -51.01 -51.01
CA GLY A 237 -27.26 -52.06 -50.47
C GLY A 237 -28.66 -51.52 -50.25
N LEU A 238 -29.63 -52.10 -50.98
CA LEU A 238 -31.09 -52.02 -50.86
C LEU A 238 -31.68 -50.62 -50.59
N ALA A 239 -32.56 -50.20 -51.51
CA ALA A 239 -33.46 -49.08 -51.32
C ALA A 239 -34.33 -49.29 -50.07
N ASP A 240 -33.87 -48.77 -48.95
CA ASP A 240 -34.69 -48.08 -47.95
C ASP A 240 -33.75 -47.12 -47.20
N VAL A 241 -33.43 -46.01 -47.86
CA VAL A 241 -32.78 -44.89 -47.19
C VAL A 241 -33.91 -44.02 -46.69
N ASP A 242 -34.30 -44.23 -45.43
CA ASP A 242 -34.76 -43.13 -44.59
C ASP A 242 -33.73 -42.02 -44.77
N ALA A 243 -34.00 -41.05 -45.65
CA ALA A 243 -33.26 -39.81 -45.70
C ALA A 243 -33.20 -39.34 -44.24
N PRO A 244 -32.01 -39.06 -43.67
CA PRO A 244 -31.93 -38.66 -42.27
C PRO A 244 -32.95 -37.55 -42.09
N ALA A 245 -33.97 -37.82 -41.26
CA ALA A 245 -35.17 -37.00 -41.19
C ALA A 245 -34.75 -35.54 -41.24
N PRO A 246 -35.42 -34.62 -41.98
CA PRO A 246 -34.96 -33.24 -42.17
C PRO A 246 -34.49 -32.58 -40.86
N LEU A 247 -35.09 -32.99 -39.73
CA LEU A 247 -34.66 -32.72 -38.37
C LEU A 247 -33.20 -33.09 -38.03
N GLN A 248 -32.73 -34.30 -38.32
CA GLN A 248 -31.37 -34.78 -38.02
C GLN A 248 -30.29 -34.04 -38.84
N SER A 249 -30.58 -33.77 -40.12
CA SER A 249 -29.72 -32.99 -41.02
C SER A 249 -29.63 -31.54 -40.56
N ALA A 250 -30.77 -30.95 -40.19
CA ALA A 250 -30.84 -29.63 -39.58
C ALA A 250 -30.08 -29.59 -38.23
N LEU A 251 -30.24 -30.60 -37.36
CA LEU A 251 -29.56 -30.67 -36.06
C LEU A 251 -28.03 -30.71 -36.20
N LYS A 252 -27.46 -31.42 -37.19
CA LYS A 252 -26.00 -31.45 -37.41
C LYS A 252 -25.38 -30.07 -37.70
N VAL A 253 -26.17 -29.15 -38.29
CA VAL A 253 -25.71 -27.81 -38.72
C VAL A 253 -26.13 -26.74 -37.72
N TRP A 254 -27.40 -26.74 -37.33
CA TRP A 254 -27.97 -25.71 -36.48
C TRP A 254 -27.64 -25.89 -35.00
N LEU A 255 -27.46 -27.13 -34.50
CA LEU A 255 -27.14 -27.32 -33.07
C LEU A 255 -25.81 -26.65 -32.66
N PRO A 256 -24.68 -26.84 -33.36
CA PRO A 256 -23.44 -26.13 -33.04
C PRO A 256 -23.58 -24.61 -33.13
N VAL A 257 -24.26 -24.11 -34.17
CA VAL A 257 -24.45 -22.67 -34.42
C VAL A 257 -25.33 -22.04 -33.35
N VAL A 258 -26.48 -22.65 -33.04
CA VAL A 258 -27.42 -22.15 -32.03
C VAL A 258 -26.79 -22.21 -30.64
N LEU A 259 -26.15 -23.32 -30.28
CA LEU A 259 -25.50 -23.45 -28.97
C LEU A 259 -24.38 -22.42 -28.80
N THR A 260 -23.54 -22.25 -29.82
CA THR A 260 -22.46 -21.25 -29.80
C THR A 260 -23.03 -19.83 -29.81
N GLY A 261 -24.11 -19.58 -30.55
CA GLY A 261 -24.83 -18.31 -30.54
C GLY A 261 -25.41 -17.97 -29.18
N ILE A 262 -26.00 -18.93 -28.47
CA ILE A 262 -26.48 -18.77 -27.08
C ILE A 262 -25.32 -18.44 -26.15
N CYS A 263 -24.21 -19.19 -26.22
CA CYS A 263 -23.02 -18.93 -25.42
C CYS A 263 -22.41 -17.55 -25.73
N LEU A 264 -22.34 -17.17 -27.01
CA LEU A 264 -21.85 -15.86 -27.45
C LEU A 264 -22.76 -14.74 -26.92
N LEU A 265 -24.08 -14.89 -27.03
CA LEU A 265 -25.05 -13.93 -26.49
C LEU A 265 -24.95 -13.82 -24.96
N TRP A 266 -24.72 -14.93 -24.26
CA TRP A 266 -24.49 -14.94 -22.82
C TRP A 266 -23.19 -14.19 -22.45
N VAL A 267 -22.08 -14.45 -23.15
CA VAL A 267 -20.81 -13.71 -22.98
C VAL A 267 -21.02 -12.22 -23.28
N ALA A 268 -21.66 -11.88 -24.40
CA ALA A 268 -21.91 -10.51 -24.83
C ALA A 268 -22.85 -9.76 -23.88
N ARG A 269 -23.88 -10.43 -23.33
CA ARG A 269 -24.74 -9.85 -22.28
C ARG A 269 -23.91 -9.51 -21.05
N GLY A 270 -23.02 -10.41 -20.64
CA GLY A 270 -22.13 -10.18 -19.51
C GLY A 270 -21.07 -9.10 -19.74
N ALA A 271 -20.85 -8.65 -20.98
CA ALA A 271 -19.92 -7.56 -21.33
C ALA A 271 -20.50 -6.16 -21.12
N ARG A 272 -21.82 -6.03 -20.99
CA ARG A 272 -22.47 -4.74 -20.76
C ARG A 272 -22.29 -4.33 -19.31
N SER A 273 -21.82 -3.10 -19.09
CA SER A 273 -21.71 -2.51 -17.76
C SER A 273 -23.08 -2.49 -17.06
N PRO A 274 -23.13 -2.74 -15.74
CA PRO A 274 -24.38 -2.72 -14.99
C PRO A 274 -24.91 -1.28 -14.93
N LYS A 275 -26.23 -1.13 -15.04
CA LYS A 275 -26.89 0.15 -14.77
C LYS A 275 -27.11 0.32 -13.26
N PRO A 276 -26.97 1.55 -12.72
CA PRO A 276 -27.34 1.80 -11.33
C PRO A 276 -28.82 1.46 -11.11
N VAL A 277 -29.12 0.88 -9.95
CA VAL A 277 -30.50 0.64 -9.51
C VAL A 277 -30.91 1.81 -8.61
N ASP A 278 -32.03 2.43 -8.91
CA ASP A 278 -32.52 3.60 -8.16
C ASP A 278 -32.67 3.29 -6.67
N GLY A 279 -32.22 4.22 -5.82
CA GLY A 279 -32.23 4.06 -4.37
C GLY A 279 -31.13 3.14 -3.80
N THR A 280 -30.19 2.65 -4.63
CA THR A 280 -29.03 1.86 -4.17
C THR A 280 -27.70 2.57 -4.45
N PHE A 281 -26.66 2.19 -3.71
CA PHE A 281 -25.30 2.64 -4.00
C PHE A 281 -24.82 2.13 -5.37
N ASN A 282 -24.32 3.03 -6.21
CA ASN A 282 -23.71 2.70 -7.49
C ASN A 282 -22.29 2.14 -7.30
N LEU A 283 -22.21 0.89 -6.85
CA LEU A 283 -20.94 0.21 -6.54
C LEU A 283 -20.06 0.01 -7.78
N TYR A 284 -20.64 -0.04 -8.99
CA TYR A 284 -19.85 -0.16 -10.22
C TYR A 284 -19.16 1.17 -10.59
N ALA A 285 -19.79 2.30 -10.33
CA ALA A 285 -19.12 3.59 -10.45
C ALA A 285 -18.05 3.75 -9.35
N ALA A 286 -18.31 3.27 -8.13
CA ALA A 286 -17.37 3.35 -7.02
C ALA A 286 -16.14 2.47 -7.27
N ALA A 287 -16.35 1.31 -7.90
CA ALA A 287 -15.29 0.42 -8.35
C ALA A 287 -14.30 1.11 -9.31
N GLN A 288 -14.72 2.13 -10.05
CA GLN A 288 -13.88 2.87 -11.00
C GLN A 288 -13.12 4.05 -10.38
N MET A 289 -13.28 4.31 -9.08
CA MET A 289 -12.49 5.33 -8.40
C MET A 289 -11.00 4.98 -8.53
N PRO A 290 -10.16 5.90 -9.03
CA PRO A 290 -8.78 5.57 -9.31
C PRO A 290 -7.99 5.64 -7.99
N VAL A 291 -7.07 4.69 -7.79
CA VAL A 291 -6.13 4.65 -6.67
C VAL A 291 -4.75 4.28 -7.17
N ALA A 292 -3.70 4.75 -6.52
CA ALA A 292 -2.35 4.25 -6.72
C ALA A 292 -2.00 3.21 -5.66
N TRP A 293 -1.65 2.01 -6.11
CA TRP A 293 -1.17 0.94 -5.24
C TRP A 293 -0.25 0.01 -6.02
N ASN A 294 0.82 -0.49 -5.39
CA ASN A 294 1.90 -1.23 -6.06
C ASN A 294 2.48 -0.47 -7.27
N GLY A 295 2.53 0.87 -7.19
CA GLY A 295 3.28 1.69 -8.13
C GLY A 295 2.61 2.02 -9.46
N ARG A 296 1.29 1.84 -9.57
CA ARG A 296 0.49 2.27 -10.72
C ARG A 296 -0.89 2.73 -10.27
N ALA A 297 -1.50 3.60 -11.07
CA ALA A 297 -2.94 3.86 -11.00
C ALA A 297 -3.73 2.60 -11.42
N GLN A 298 -4.73 2.24 -10.62
CA GLN A 298 -5.63 1.12 -10.84
C GLN A 298 -6.99 1.41 -10.17
N PRO A 299 -8.07 0.69 -10.51
CA PRO A 299 -9.35 0.91 -9.85
C PRO A 299 -9.33 0.46 -8.38
N LEU A 300 -10.09 1.16 -7.53
CA LEU A 300 -10.29 0.80 -6.12
C LEU A 300 -10.82 -0.64 -5.99
N ASP A 301 -11.59 -1.13 -6.96
CA ASP A 301 -12.06 -2.52 -7.00
C ASP A 301 -10.91 -3.54 -7.11
N SER A 302 -9.81 -3.24 -7.80
CA SER A 302 -8.65 -4.15 -7.86
C SER A 302 -8.01 -4.32 -6.48
N VAL A 303 -7.92 -3.23 -5.71
CA VAL A 303 -7.46 -3.28 -4.31
C VAL A 303 -8.43 -4.12 -3.47
N ALA A 304 -9.73 -3.80 -3.55
CA ALA A 304 -10.76 -4.48 -2.79
C ALA A 304 -10.78 -5.99 -3.06
N ARG A 305 -10.72 -6.40 -4.33
CA ARG A 305 -10.69 -7.82 -4.74
C ARG A 305 -9.44 -8.51 -4.26
N THR A 306 -8.28 -7.89 -4.40
CA THR A 306 -7.00 -8.48 -3.97
C THR A 306 -7.01 -8.73 -2.46
N LEU A 307 -7.41 -7.72 -1.68
CA LEU A 307 -7.49 -7.83 -0.23
C LEU A 307 -8.53 -8.88 0.21
N LEU A 308 -9.72 -8.88 -0.40
CA LEU A 308 -10.77 -9.85 -0.07
C LEU A 308 -10.41 -11.28 -0.49
N LEU A 309 -9.70 -11.47 -1.61
CA LEU A 309 -9.21 -12.78 -2.03
C LEU A 309 -8.17 -13.32 -1.05
N MET A 310 -7.25 -12.46 -0.58
CA MET A 310 -6.24 -12.82 0.42
C MET A 310 -6.86 -13.25 1.76
N THR A 311 -8.02 -12.70 2.15
CA THR A 311 -8.66 -13.02 3.44
C THR A 311 -9.70 -14.13 3.35
N SER A 312 -10.53 -14.12 2.29
CA SER A 312 -11.73 -14.94 2.16
C SER A 312 -11.65 -16.03 1.08
N HIS A 313 -10.63 -15.95 0.21
CA HIS A 313 -10.50 -16.73 -1.03
C HIS A 313 -11.69 -16.53 -2.00
N LYS A 314 -12.43 -15.43 -1.87
CA LYS A 314 -13.53 -15.03 -2.76
C LYS A 314 -13.36 -13.59 -3.21
N SER A 315 -13.88 -13.27 -4.39
CA SER A 315 -13.97 -11.90 -4.93
C SER A 315 -15.30 -11.19 -4.61
N THR A 316 -16.21 -11.87 -3.92
CA THR A 316 -17.52 -11.37 -3.50
C THR A 316 -17.85 -11.89 -2.11
N LEU A 317 -18.67 -11.16 -1.36
CA LEU A 317 -19.13 -11.53 -0.03
C LEU A 317 -20.66 -11.48 0.09
N GLU A 318 -21.17 -12.01 1.20
CA GLU A 318 -22.55 -11.80 1.64
C GLU A 318 -22.57 -10.65 2.65
N VAL A 319 -23.29 -9.58 2.31
CA VAL A 319 -23.49 -8.41 3.18
C VAL A 319 -24.89 -8.46 3.75
N GLU A 320 -25.01 -7.98 4.98
CA GLU A 320 -26.30 -7.83 5.65
C GLU A 320 -27.17 -6.82 4.91
N LEU A 321 -28.48 -7.08 4.88
CA LEU A 321 -29.43 -6.15 4.31
C LEU A 321 -29.57 -4.91 5.20
N GLU A 322 -29.54 -3.74 4.56
CA GLU A 322 -29.78 -2.46 5.23
C GLU A 322 -31.23 -2.37 5.76
N PRO A 323 -31.52 -1.54 6.78
CA PRO A 323 -32.86 -1.44 7.37
C PRO A 323 -33.97 -1.22 6.34
N TRP A 324 -33.72 -0.37 5.33
CA TRP A 324 -34.69 -0.08 4.28
C TRP A 324 -34.92 -1.29 3.34
N GLN A 325 -33.91 -2.14 3.14
CA GLN A 325 -34.01 -3.36 2.33
C GLN A 325 -34.83 -4.43 3.06
N LEU A 326 -34.57 -4.63 4.36
CA LEU A 326 -35.37 -5.52 5.21
C LEU A 326 -36.84 -5.10 5.31
N ASN A 327 -37.12 -3.82 5.07
CA ASN A 327 -38.47 -3.27 5.05
C ASN A 327 -39.21 -3.41 3.72
N GLN A 328 -38.54 -3.84 2.65
CA GLN A 328 -39.19 -4.08 1.36
C GLN A 328 -40.25 -5.18 1.47
N PRO A 329 -41.45 -5.01 0.86
CA PRO A 329 -42.55 -5.97 0.97
C PRO A 329 -42.15 -7.40 0.63
N GLU A 330 -41.43 -7.60 -0.47
CA GLU A 330 -41.03 -8.93 -0.95
C GLU A 330 -40.09 -9.67 0.02
N ILE A 331 -39.10 -8.95 0.58
CA ILE A 331 -38.12 -9.53 1.51
C ILE A 331 -38.82 -9.84 2.83
N ARG A 332 -39.65 -8.92 3.32
CA ARG A 332 -40.40 -9.08 4.56
C ARG A 332 -41.36 -10.25 4.49
N GLU A 333 -42.11 -10.40 3.40
CA GLU A 333 -43.04 -11.51 3.20
C GLU A 333 -42.32 -12.85 3.18
N LYS A 334 -41.20 -12.95 2.45
CA LYS A 334 -40.35 -14.16 2.42
C LYS A 334 -39.80 -14.49 3.80
N LEU A 335 -39.31 -13.50 4.54
CA LEU A 335 -38.77 -13.68 5.89
C LEU A 335 -39.86 -14.18 6.84
N LEU A 336 -41.01 -13.51 6.88
CA LEU A 336 -42.13 -13.89 7.74
C LEU A 336 -42.70 -15.27 7.38
N ALA A 337 -42.77 -15.62 6.10
CA ALA A 337 -43.19 -16.96 5.66
C ALA A 337 -42.19 -18.05 6.12
N ALA A 338 -40.88 -17.77 6.04
CA ALA A 338 -39.86 -18.68 6.53
C ALA A 338 -39.92 -18.85 8.06
N VAL A 339 -40.17 -17.77 8.80
CA VAL A 339 -40.38 -17.81 10.25
C VAL A 339 -41.62 -18.64 10.60
N ALA A 340 -42.75 -18.38 9.94
CA ALA A 340 -43.98 -19.14 10.17
C ALA A 340 -43.82 -20.64 9.87
N LYS A 341 -43.05 -20.98 8.82
CA LYS A 341 -42.71 -22.37 8.48
C LYS A 341 -41.81 -23.03 9.53
N THR A 342 -40.90 -22.27 10.11
CA THR A 342 -39.91 -22.78 11.09
C THR A 342 -40.53 -22.97 12.48
N TRP A 343 -41.42 -22.06 12.91
CA TRP A 343 -42.12 -22.13 14.20
C TRP A 343 -43.65 -22.07 14.03
N PRO A 344 -44.27 -23.10 13.42
CA PRO A 344 -45.71 -23.08 13.09
C PRO A 344 -46.61 -22.91 14.31
N ALA A 345 -46.22 -23.46 15.47
CA ALA A 345 -46.98 -23.34 16.72
C ALA A 345 -47.01 -21.90 17.29
N LYS A 346 -46.02 -21.06 16.96
CA LYS A 346 -45.93 -19.66 17.43
C LYS A 346 -46.43 -18.66 16.38
N ALA A 347 -46.63 -19.09 15.14
CA ALA A 347 -46.95 -18.26 13.98
C ALA A 347 -48.34 -17.60 13.99
N THR A 348 -49.20 -17.91 14.97
CA THR A 348 -50.54 -17.32 15.12
C THR A 348 -50.72 -16.49 16.40
N GLY A 349 -49.70 -16.44 17.26
CA GLY A 349 -49.74 -15.74 18.55
C GLY A 349 -49.48 -14.22 18.45
N GLU A 350 -49.71 -13.50 19.55
CA GLU A 350 -49.47 -12.05 19.62
C GLU A 350 -48.00 -11.68 19.33
N GLN A 351 -47.05 -12.51 19.76
CA GLN A 351 -45.62 -12.28 19.48
C GLN A 351 -45.31 -12.30 17.96
N PHE A 352 -46.04 -13.08 17.16
CA PHE A 352 -45.89 -13.05 15.70
C PHE A 352 -46.46 -11.77 15.10
N LYS A 353 -47.56 -11.23 15.64
CA LYS A 353 -48.10 -9.93 15.23
C LYS A 353 -47.13 -8.79 15.56
N VAL A 354 -46.44 -8.85 16.69
CA VAL A 354 -45.36 -7.90 17.03
C VAL A 354 -44.19 -8.04 16.05
N LEU A 355 -43.79 -9.26 15.69
CA LEU A 355 -42.75 -9.47 14.67
C LEU A 355 -43.13 -8.86 13.31
N GLN A 356 -44.40 -8.92 12.94
CA GLN A 356 -44.94 -8.30 11.72
C GLN A 356 -44.90 -6.77 11.71
N THR A 357 -44.62 -6.10 12.85
CA THR A 357 -44.49 -4.64 12.91
C THR A 357 -43.05 -4.16 13.06
N VAL A 358 -42.08 -5.07 13.27
CA VAL A 358 -40.65 -4.72 13.40
C VAL A 358 -40.16 -3.94 12.19
N ARG A 359 -39.56 -2.78 12.44
CA ARG A 359 -38.85 -1.93 11.48
C ARG A 359 -37.50 -1.62 12.13
N GLY A 360 -36.42 -2.18 11.59
CA GLY A 360 -35.12 -2.05 12.22
C GLY A 360 -33.99 -2.61 11.37
N SER A 361 -32.79 -2.46 11.89
CA SER A 361 -31.54 -3.05 11.43
C SER A 361 -31.55 -4.57 11.50
N TYR A 362 -30.55 -5.18 10.85
CA TYR A 362 -30.33 -6.62 10.91
C TYR A 362 -30.23 -7.13 12.37
N ILE A 363 -29.54 -6.41 13.25
CA ILE A 363 -29.37 -6.79 14.66
C ILE A 363 -30.72 -6.77 15.39
N GLU A 364 -31.52 -5.73 15.18
CA GLU A 364 -32.85 -5.62 15.80
C GLU A 364 -33.78 -6.72 15.31
N TRP A 365 -33.69 -7.10 14.02
CA TRP A 365 -34.40 -8.25 13.48
C TRP A 365 -33.96 -9.56 14.13
N VAL A 366 -32.66 -9.82 14.24
CA VAL A 366 -32.14 -11.03 14.90
C VAL A 366 -32.57 -11.08 16.37
N ALA A 367 -32.52 -9.96 17.09
CA ALA A 367 -32.96 -9.88 18.49
C ALA A 367 -34.47 -10.12 18.63
N ALA A 368 -35.30 -9.53 17.76
CA ALA A 368 -36.74 -9.74 17.75
C ALA A 368 -37.09 -11.21 17.45
N LEU A 369 -36.39 -11.83 16.50
CA LEU A 369 -36.56 -13.23 16.14
C LEU A 369 -36.10 -14.17 17.26
N ALA A 370 -35.00 -13.87 17.94
CA ALA A 370 -34.54 -14.61 19.12
C ALA A 370 -35.56 -14.57 20.24
N LYS A 371 -36.12 -13.39 20.54
CA LYS A 371 -37.19 -13.23 21.53
C LYS A 371 -38.47 -13.98 21.14
N PHE A 372 -38.83 -14.00 19.86
CA PHE A 372 -39.99 -14.75 19.35
C PHE A 372 -39.76 -16.27 19.46
N ALA A 373 -38.58 -16.74 19.05
CA ALA A 373 -38.24 -18.16 19.02
C ALA A 373 -37.94 -18.73 20.41
N ASP A 374 -37.53 -17.90 21.37
CA ASP A 374 -36.95 -18.32 22.65
C ASP A 374 -35.67 -19.17 22.44
N GLU A 375 -34.83 -18.73 21.49
CA GLU A 375 -33.56 -19.38 21.10
C GLU A 375 -32.41 -18.35 21.16
N GLU A 376 -31.16 -18.82 21.25
CA GLU A 376 -30.00 -17.93 21.20
C GLU A 376 -29.90 -17.18 19.85
N PRO A 377 -29.53 -15.88 19.85
CA PRO A 377 -29.40 -15.09 18.63
C PRO A 377 -28.51 -15.72 17.55
N ALA A 378 -27.42 -16.38 17.93
CA ALA A 378 -26.50 -17.02 16.98
C ALA A 378 -27.16 -18.18 16.20
N LEU A 379 -28.08 -18.92 16.83
CA LEU A 379 -28.82 -20.02 16.18
C LEU A 379 -29.86 -19.48 15.18
N ILE A 380 -30.54 -18.40 15.56
CA ILE A 380 -31.47 -17.68 14.69
C ILE A 380 -30.75 -17.13 13.48
N GLU A 381 -29.61 -16.49 13.71
CA GLU A 381 -28.81 -15.91 12.66
C GLU A 381 -28.34 -16.99 11.69
N GLU A 382 -27.77 -18.10 12.16
CA GLU A 382 -27.32 -19.17 11.26
C GLU A 382 -28.47 -19.77 10.43
N ARG A 383 -29.70 -19.83 10.97
CA ARG A 383 -30.87 -20.38 10.29
C ARG A 383 -31.49 -19.42 9.25
N LEU A 384 -31.53 -18.12 9.54
CA LEU A 384 -32.27 -17.13 8.75
C LEU A 384 -31.39 -16.15 7.96
N ARG A 385 -30.08 -16.11 8.22
CA ARG A 385 -29.11 -15.27 7.50
C ARG A 385 -29.25 -15.33 5.97
N PRO A 386 -29.45 -16.50 5.32
CA PRO A 386 -29.62 -16.55 3.85
C PRO A 386 -30.77 -15.69 3.29
N LEU A 387 -31.76 -15.33 4.11
CA LEU A 387 -32.88 -14.45 3.74
C LEU A 387 -32.63 -12.98 4.10
N MET A 388 -31.64 -12.71 4.95
CA MET A 388 -31.32 -11.39 5.50
C MET A 388 -29.98 -10.84 4.99
N VAL A 389 -29.35 -11.52 4.03
CA VAL A 389 -28.11 -11.10 3.37
C VAL A 389 -28.30 -11.05 1.85
N ARG A 390 -27.41 -10.31 1.19
CA ARG A 390 -27.29 -10.30 -0.27
C ARG A 390 -25.84 -10.43 -0.68
N ARG A 391 -25.61 -10.95 -1.90
CA ARG A 391 -24.28 -10.94 -2.49
C ARG A 391 -23.87 -9.50 -2.84
N ALA A 392 -22.64 -9.13 -2.51
CA ALA A 392 -22.04 -7.85 -2.86
C ALA A 392 -20.63 -8.02 -3.44
N PRO A 393 -20.17 -7.05 -4.27
CA PRO A 393 -18.79 -7.02 -4.76
C PRO A 393 -17.82 -6.63 -3.64
N ALA A 394 -16.53 -6.95 -3.83
CA ALA A 394 -15.47 -6.64 -2.87
C ALA A 394 -15.38 -5.16 -2.49
N ILE A 395 -15.71 -4.25 -3.41
CA ILE A 395 -15.71 -2.81 -3.13
C ILE A 395 -16.62 -2.42 -1.97
N HIS A 396 -17.77 -3.09 -1.80
CA HIS A 396 -18.66 -2.84 -0.66
C HIS A 396 -17.94 -3.13 0.66
N TRP A 397 -17.30 -4.29 0.73
CA TRP A 397 -16.54 -4.71 1.90
C TRP A 397 -15.39 -3.75 2.22
N LEU A 398 -14.66 -3.28 1.21
CA LEU A 398 -13.57 -2.34 1.42
C LEU A 398 -14.07 -0.99 1.95
N LEU A 399 -15.18 -0.49 1.41
CA LEU A 399 -15.80 0.76 1.90
C LEU A 399 -16.27 0.62 3.35
N ASP A 400 -16.89 -0.50 3.72
CA ASP A 400 -17.24 -0.75 5.12
C ASP A 400 -16.01 -0.86 6.02
N LEU A 401 -14.97 -1.61 5.60
CA LEU A 401 -13.74 -1.77 6.37
C LEU A 401 -13.10 -0.42 6.71
N ILE A 402 -13.16 0.51 5.77
CA ILE A 402 -12.52 1.82 5.86
C ILE A 402 -13.40 2.84 6.58
N LEU A 403 -14.72 2.82 6.34
CA LEU A 403 -15.63 3.91 6.69
C LEU A 403 -16.67 3.54 7.75
N ARG A 404 -16.98 2.25 7.91
CA ARG A 404 -17.98 1.70 8.83
C ARG A 404 -17.45 0.43 9.52
N PRO A 405 -16.34 0.53 10.28
CA PRO A 405 -15.66 -0.64 10.85
C PRO A 405 -16.59 -1.52 11.68
N GLU A 406 -17.58 -0.94 12.37
CA GLU A 406 -18.61 -1.64 13.12
C GLU A 406 -19.45 -2.62 12.26
N LEU A 407 -19.73 -2.27 11.00
CA LEU A 407 -20.37 -3.17 10.04
C LEU A 407 -19.35 -4.16 9.46
N ALA A 408 -18.14 -3.68 9.17
CA ALA A 408 -17.09 -4.49 8.59
C ALA A 408 -16.71 -5.71 9.43
N GLU A 409 -16.71 -5.54 10.75
CA GLU A 409 -16.40 -6.60 11.70
C GLU A 409 -17.39 -7.77 11.65
N ARG A 410 -18.59 -7.55 11.12
CA ARG A 410 -19.66 -8.54 11.02
C ARG A 410 -19.66 -9.29 9.68
N HIS A 411 -18.90 -8.79 8.70
CA HIS A 411 -18.71 -9.47 7.42
C HIS A 411 -17.92 -10.77 7.63
N ARG A 412 -18.49 -11.91 7.21
CA ARG A 412 -17.84 -13.23 7.27
C ARG A 412 -16.81 -13.36 6.14
N VAL A 413 -15.64 -12.75 6.32
CA VAL A 413 -14.58 -12.66 5.29
C VAL A 413 -13.25 -13.31 5.68
N ILE A 414 -13.11 -13.82 6.91
CA ILE A 414 -11.88 -14.47 7.37
C ILE A 414 -12.03 -15.97 7.21
N LYS A 415 -11.17 -16.60 6.41
CA LYS A 415 -11.21 -18.05 6.18
C LYS A 415 -10.41 -18.82 7.23
N ILE A 416 -11.05 -19.71 7.99
CA ILE A 416 -10.40 -20.55 9.00
C ILE A 416 -10.76 -22.02 8.75
N THR A 417 -9.80 -22.80 8.25
CA THR A 417 -10.01 -24.22 7.88
C THR A 417 -9.43 -25.21 8.88
N ASP A 418 -8.70 -24.72 9.89
CA ASP A 418 -7.99 -25.58 10.85
C ASP A 418 -8.88 -25.86 12.06
N ASP A 419 -9.15 -27.14 12.33
CA ASP A 419 -10.09 -27.56 13.37
C ASP A 419 -9.60 -27.22 14.79
N GLN A 420 -8.29 -27.23 15.04
CA GLN A 420 -7.73 -26.85 16.34
C GLN A 420 -7.90 -25.34 16.57
N LEU A 421 -7.64 -24.53 15.53
CA LEU A 421 -7.85 -23.09 15.58
C LEU A 421 -9.33 -22.74 15.78
N LEU A 422 -10.25 -23.44 15.11
CA LEU A 422 -11.70 -23.29 15.32
C LEU A 422 -12.10 -23.63 16.76
N ALA A 423 -11.59 -24.74 17.30
CA ALA A 423 -11.88 -25.17 18.66
C ALA A 423 -11.39 -24.14 19.71
N LEU A 424 -10.17 -23.59 19.54
CA LEU A 424 -9.63 -22.56 20.42
C LEU A 424 -10.46 -21.27 20.38
N LEU A 425 -10.99 -20.91 19.20
CA LEU A 425 -11.86 -19.74 19.02
C LEU A 425 -13.32 -20.00 19.40
N SER A 426 -13.67 -21.22 19.82
CA SER A 426 -15.06 -21.65 20.06
C SER A 426 -15.99 -21.48 18.85
N LEU A 427 -15.44 -21.66 17.64
CA LEU A 427 -16.16 -21.50 16.39
C LEU A 427 -16.61 -22.87 15.84
N LYS A 428 -17.87 -22.95 15.41
CA LYS A 428 -18.39 -24.14 14.73
C LYS A 428 -17.95 -24.15 13.27
N GLN A 429 -17.64 -25.34 12.77
CA GLN A 429 -17.40 -25.54 11.35
C GLN A 429 -18.69 -25.32 10.55
N ARG A 430 -18.60 -24.61 9.42
CA ARG A 430 -19.74 -24.34 8.53
C ARG A 430 -19.32 -24.25 7.06
N PRO A 431 -20.26 -24.35 6.10
CA PRO A 431 -19.95 -24.30 4.68
C PRO A 431 -19.12 -23.04 4.31
N GLY A 432 -18.02 -23.26 3.61
CA GLY A 432 -17.13 -22.19 3.16
C GLY A 432 -16.09 -21.72 4.17
N PHE A 433 -16.15 -22.13 5.45
CA PHE A 433 -15.15 -21.83 6.48
C PHE A 433 -14.91 -20.32 6.69
N GLN A 434 -15.95 -19.50 6.54
CA GLN A 434 -15.87 -18.04 6.66
C GLN A 434 -16.41 -17.56 7.99
N TYR A 435 -15.65 -16.68 8.63
CA TYR A 435 -15.91 -16.12 9.96
C TYR A 435 -15.70 -14.61 9.93
N SER A 436 -16.40 -13.91 10.81
CA SER A 436 -16.30 -12.46 10.97
C SER A 436 -15.30 -12.11 12.07
N LEU A 437 -14.81 -10.87 12.07
CA LEU A 437 -13.91 -10.41 13.13
C LEU A 437 -14.65 -10.35 14.48
N ALA A 438 -15.94 -10.02 14.47
CA ALA A 438 -16.81 -10.02 15.64
C ALA A 438 -16.95 -11.42 16.27
N GLU A 439 -16.91 -12.49 15.47
CA GLU A 439 -16.94 -13.87 15.97
C GLU A 439 -15.58 -14.31 16.55
N ILE A 440 -14.48 -13.80 16.01
CA ILE A 440 -13.11 -14.20 16.39
C ILE A 440 -12.63 -13.45 17.64
N ARG A 441 -12.90 -12.13 17.70
CA ARG A 441 -12.34 -11.23 18.72
C ARG A 441 -12.56 -11.68 20.17
N PRO A 442 -13.73 -12.20 20.58
CA PRO A 442 -13.97 -12.59 21.97
C PRO A 442 -13.00 -13.65 22.52
N ASN A 443 -12.48 -14.54 21.65
CA ASN A 443 -11.64 -15.67 22.06
C ASN A 443 -10.18 -15.55 21.58
N LEU A 444 -9.74 -14.36 21.14
CA LEU A 444 -8.38 -14.15 20.65
C LEU A 444 -7.29 -14.45 21.67
N SER A 445 -7.55 -14.19 22.95
CA SER A 445 -6.59 -14.43 24.03
C SER A 445 -6.16 -15.90 24.13
N ALA A 446 -7.00 -16.84 23.67
CA ALA A 446 -6.67 -18.26 23.60
C ALA A 446 -5.51 -18.57 22.63
N LEU A 447 -5.23 -17.68 21.69
CA LEU A 447 -4.20 -17.87 20.65
C LEU A 447 -2.85 -17.22 20.99
N GLU A 448 -2.80 -16.36 22.02
CA GLU A 448 -1.64 -15.52 22.32
C GLU A 448 -0.36 -16.32 22.56
N ASN A 449 -0.45 -17.44 23.29
CA ASN A 449 0.72 -18.29 23.56
C ASN A 449 1.33 -18.87 22.27
N ALA A 450 0.48 -19.37 21.37
CA ALA A 450 0.93 -19.91 20.09
C ALA A 450 1.48 -18.80 19.18
N PHE A 451 0.88 -17.60 19.22
CA PHE A 451 1.37 -16.44 18.47
C PHE A 451 2.76 -15.99 18.95
N GLN A 452 2.95 -15.84 20.27
CA GLN A 452 4.23 -15.40 20.85
C GLN A 452 5.36 -16.40 20.58
N LYS A 453 5.11 -17.71 20.79
CA LYS A 453 6.09 -18.76 20.45
C LYS A 453 6.44 -18.77 18.95
N GLY A 454 5.44 -18.56 18.10
CA GLY A 454 5.65 -18.47 16.66
C GLY A 454 6.53 -17.28 16.27
N ASN A 455 6.26 -16.11 16.85
CA ASN A 455 7.03 -14.89 16.60
C ASN A 455 8.47 -14.97 17.14
N GLU A 456 8.67 -15.58 18.30
CA GLU A 456 10.01 -15.82 18.86
C GLU A 456 10.86 -16.66 17.91
N LYS A 457 10.32 -17.78 17.40
CA LYS A 457 10.99 -18.62 16.39
C LYS A 457 11.30 -17.85 15.10
N ARG A 458 10.37 -17.02 14.61
CA ARG A 458 10.60 -16.17 13.42
C ARG A 458 11.74 -15.18 13.66
N ARG A 459 11.79 -14.53 14.82
CA ARG A 459 12.84 -13.57 15.21
C ARG A 459 14.22 -14.22 15.26
N GLU A 460 14.29 -15.48 15.67
CA GLU A 460 15.52 -16.28 15.72
C GLU A 460 15.86 -16.98 14.39
N LYS A 461 15.12 -16.69 13.31
CA LYS A 461 15.27 -17.32 11.98
C LYS A 461 15.06 -18.85 12.00
N ARG A 462 14.22 -19.35 12.91
CA ARG A 462 13.85 -20.77 13.09
C ARG A 462 12.46 -21.09 12.51
N GLU A 463 12.13 -20.56 11.33
CA GLU A 463 10.79 -20.69 10.74
C GLU A 463 10.40 -22.14 10.40
N PHE A 464 11.38 -22.98 10.10
CA PHE A 464 11.17 -24.41 9.84
C PHE A 464 10.65 -25.17 11.07
N ASP A 465 10.90 -24.66 12.28
CA ASP A 465 10.48 -25.27 13.56
C ASP A 465 9.06 -24.89 13.98
N LEU A 466 8.35 -24.09 13.17
CA LEU A 466 6.97 -23.70 13.43
C LEU A 466 6.02 -24.90 13.31
N THR A 467 5.24 -25.14 14.36
CA THR A 467 4.14 -26.13 14.32
C THR A 467 3.03 -25.68 13.38
N THR A 468 2.17 -26.61 12.94
CA THR A 468 1.00 -26.26 12.11
C THR A 468 0.13 -25.19 12.77
N LEU A 469 -0.17 -25.35 14.07
CA LEU A 469 -0.98 -24.39 14.82
C LEU A 469 -0.30 -23.01 14.87
N GLU A 470 1.00 -22.94 15.19
CA GLU A 470 1.75 -21.67 15.22
C GLU A 470 1.72 -20.95 13.85
N ARG A 471 1.85 -21.70 12.74
CA ARG A 471 1.74 -21.13 11.39
C ARG A 471 0.34 -20.59 11.10
N ARG A 472 -0.70 -21.33 11.48
CA ARG A 472 -2.11 -20.93 11.25
C ARG A 472 -2.50 -19.73 12.09
N VAL A 473 -2.10 -19.72 13.36
CA VAL A 473 -2.28 -18.59 14.28
C VAL A 473 -1.54 -17.36 13.73
N GLY A 474 -0.26 -17.49 13.37
CA GLY A 474 0.51 -16.41 12.76
C GLY A 474 -0.18 -15.84 11.51
N ALA A 475 -0.65 -16.70 10.60
CA ALA A 475 -1.37 -16.25 9.40
C ALA A 475 -2.69 -15.52 9.70
N LEU A 476 -3.42 -15.90 10.76
CA LEU A 476 -4.62 -15.21 11.21
C LEU A 476 -4.30 -13.81 11.75
N PHE A 477 -3.30 -13.70 12.63
CA PHE A 477 -2.84 -12.41 13.17
C PHE A 477 -2.28 -11.51 12.06
N ASP A 478 -1.52 -12.06 11.12
CA ASP A 478 -1.03 -11.33 9.94
C ASP A 478 -2.21 -10.79 9.11
N THR A 479 -3.29 -11.57 8.97
CA THR A 479 -4.51 -11.16 8.26
C THR A 479 -5.24 -10.04 8.99
N MET A 480 -5.45 -10.18 10.29
CA MET A 480 -6.09 -9.15 11.11
C MET A 480 -5.26 -7.87 11.17
N GLY A 481 -3.94 -7.99 11.30
CA GLY A 481 -3.00 -6.86 11.27
C GLY A 481 -3.11 -6.07 9.97
N ARG A 482 -3.17 -6.75 8.82
CA ARG A 482 -3.42 -6.09 7.52
C ARG A 482 -4.76 -5.37 7.47
N LEU A 483 -5.84 -5.97 7.95
CA LEU A 483 -7.16 -5.34 7.97
C LEU A 483 -7.19 -4.10 8.87
N ASN A 484 -6.62 -4.20 10.07
CA ASN A 484 -6.52 -3.08 10.99
C ASN A 484 -5.65 -1.96 10.41
N GLN A 485 -4.52 -2.28 9.77
CA GLN A 485 -3.66 -1.28 9.14
C GLN A 485 -4.40 -0.52 8.04
N VAL A 486 -5.15 -1.23 7.18
CA VAL A 486 -5.98 -0.59 6.14
C VAL A 486 -7.05 0.29 6.77
N ALA A 487 -7.72 -0.14 7.84
CA ALA A 487 -8.76 0.67 8.49
C ALA A 487 -8.19 1.91 9.21
N GLN A 488 -7.08 1.76 9.95
CA GLN A 488 -6.45 2.85 10.71
C GLN A 488 -5.94 3.98 9.83
N VAL A 489 -5.47 3.67 8.61
CA VAL A 489 -5.01 4.66 7.61
C VAL A 489 -6.14 5.58 7.13
N PHE A 490 -7.39 5.41 7.55
CA PHE A 490 -8.51 6.27 7.14
C PHE A 490 -9.29 6.89 8.31
N GLN A 491 -8.83 6.70 9.55
CA GLN A 491 -9.58 7.05 10.77
C GLN A 491 -8.99 8.24 11.58
N SER A 492 -8.08 9.05 11.03
CA SER A 492 -7.56 10.21 11.78
C SER A 492 -8.63 11.26 12.05
N GLN A 493 -8.70 11.72 13.30
CA GLN A 493 -9.43 12.94 13.63
C GLN A 493 -8.60 14.15 13.19
N PRO A 494 -9.18 15.07 12.41
CA PRO A 494 -8.44 16.23 11.95
C PRO A 494 -8.29 17.27 13.08
N GLY A 495 -7.13 17.94 13.17
CA GLY A 495 -6.83 18.91 14.23
C GLY A 495 -7.80 20.09 14.28
N ASP A 496 -8.11 20.59 15.47
CA ASP A 496 -9.17 21.58 15.68
C ASP A 496 -8.77 22.98 15.19
N ASN A 497 -7.48 23.28 15.16
CA ASN A 497 -6.93 24.57 14.73
C ASN A 497 -5.78 24.42 13.72
N LEU A 498 -5.31 25.55 13.16
CA LEU A 498 -4.29 25.57 12.11
C LEU A 498 -2.95 24.95 12.54
N LEU A 499 -2.45 25.30 13.73
CA LEU A 499 -1.16 24.80 14.21
C LEU A 499 -1.23 23.29 14.47
N GLU A 500 -2.29 22.85 15.13
CA GLU A 500 -2.54 21.44 15.39
C GLU A 500 -2.72 20.64 14.09
N SER A 501 -3.42 21.18 13.10
CA SER A 501 -3.54 20.56 11.78
C SER A 501 -2.19 20.45 11.08
N ALA A 502 -1.34 21.47 11.16
CA ALA A 502 0.01 21.44 10.61
C ALA A 502 0.89 20.37 11.29
N ILE A 503 0.86 20.30 12.63
CA ILE A 503 1.58 19.27 13.41
C ILE A 503 1.04 17.87 13.09
N THR A 504 -0.29 17.72 12.97
CA THR A 504 -0.94 16.44 12.66
C THR A 504 -0.51 15.94 11.28
N VAL A 505 -0.60 16.79 10.24
CA VAL A 505 -0.14 16.44 8.88
C VAL A 505 1.33 16.06 8.91
N TRP A 506 2.18 16.87 9.54
CA TRP A 506 3.60 16.61 9.63
C TRP A 506 3.89 15.28 10.32
N ARG A 507 3.24 14.99 11.45
CA ARG A 507 3.39 13.72 12.18
C ARG A 507 2.97 12.53 11.34
N ILE A 508 1.83 12.63 10.65
CA ILE A 508 1.36 11.56 9.76
C ILE A 508 2.40 11.30 8.66
N LEU A 509 2.95 12.35 8.04
CA LEU A 509 3.99 12.23 7.02
C LEU A 509 5.27 11.57 7.56
N GLN A 510 5.71 11.93 8.77
CA GLN A 510 6.89 11.31 9.41
C GLN A 510 6.66 9.81 9.67
N ARG A 511 5.46 9.42 10.13
CA ARG A 511 5.14 8.03 10.48
C ARG A 511 4.88 7.15 9.25
N LEU A 512 4.24 7.70 8.21
CA LEU A 512 3.95 6.94 6.99
C LEU A 512 5.22 6.68 6.17
N GLY A 513 6.23 7.55 6.23
CA GLY A 513 7.48 7.38 5.51
C GLY A 513 7.26 7.04 4.02
N GLU A 514 8.00 6.04 3.51
CA GLU A 514 7.83 5.50 2.15
C GLU A 514 6.89 4.28 2.09
N SER A 515 5.91 4.19 3.00
CA SER A 515 5.05 3.00 3.09
C SER A 515 4.28 2.73 1.79
N LYS A 516 4.09 1.45 1.46
CA LYS A 516 3.28 0.99 0.31
C LYS A 516 1.77 1.06 0.59
N ALA A 517 1.33 2.17 1.19
CA ALA A 517 -0.07 2.41 1.48
C ALA A 517 -0.89 2.57 0.18
N VAL A 518 -2.20 2.37 0.29
CA VAL A 518 -3.12 2.67 -0.81
C VAL A 518 -3.31 4.18 -0.86
N MET A 519 -2.94 4.79 -1.99
CA MET A 519 -3.12 6.22 -2.21
C MET A 519 -4.41 6.46 -2.99
N ALA A 520 -5.35 7.17 -2.39
CA ALA A 520 -6.71 7.30 -2.91
C ALA A 520 -6.98 8.64 -3.59
N VAL A 521 -6.08 9.61 -3.46
CA VAL A 521 -6.30 10.98 -3.92
C VAL A 521 -5.23 11.36 -4.95
N PRO A 522 -5.58 11.50 -6.23
CA PRO A 522 -4.74 12.19 -7.20
C PRO A 522 -4.45 13.62 -6.75
N THR A 523 -3.19 14.03 -6.79
CA THR A 523 -2.81 15.39 -6.40
C THR A 523 -2.84 16.37 -7.58
N GLY A 524 -2.58 15.87 -8.79
CA GLY A 524 -2.34 16.71 -9.97
C GLY A 524 -0.92 17.26 -10.05
N ALA A 525 0.00 16.81 -9.19
CA ALA A 525 1.42 17.15 -9.23
C ALA A 525 2.10 16.60 -10.49
N ASP A 526 3.08 17.34 -11.01
CA ASP A 526 3.87 16.92 -12.17
C ASP A 526 4.89 15.83 -11.79
N ASP A 527 5.34 15.81 -10.54
CA ASP A 527 6.22 14.79 -10.00
C ASP A 527 5.46 13.46 -9.79
N GLU A 528 5.86 12.39 -10.49
CA GLU A 528 5.26 11.06 -10.39
C GLU A 528 5.27 10.52 -8.95
N THR A 529 6.27 10.90 -8.13
CA THR A 529 6.37 10.46 -6.73
C THR A 529 5.37 11.17 -5.80
N ARG A 530 4.89 12.34 -6.19
CA ARG A 530 3.92 13.18 -5.46
C ARG A 530 2.56 13.27 -6.15
N SER A 531 2.38 12.56 -7.26
CA SER A 531 1.15 12.58 -8.07
C SER A 531 -0.08 11.95 -7.38
N TRP A 532 0.14 11.29 -6.24
CA TRP A 532 -0.88 10.63 -5.44
C TRP A 532 -0.62 10.80 -3.95
N GLU A 533 -1.70 10.80 -3.18
CA GLU A 533 -1.65 10.89 -1.72
C GLU A 533 -2.61 9.88 -1.06
N THR A 534 -2.21 9.41 0.13
CA THR A 534 -3.07 8.60 1.01
C THR A 534 -4.27 9.41 1.46
N PHE A 535 -5.42 8.78 1.68
CA PHE A 535 -6.62 9.53 2.07
C PHE A 535 -6.44 10.29 3.39
N ILE A 536 -5.77 9.69 4.38
CA ILE A 536 -5.47 10.34 5.67
C ILE A 536 -4.65 11.61 5.52
N VAL A 537 -3.54 11.54 4.79
CA VAL A 537 -2.73 12.73 4.51
C VAL A 537 -3.52 13.72 3.68
N ALA A 538 -4.23 13.27 2.63
CA ALA A 538 -4.98 14.13 1.74
C ALA A 538 -6.10 14.91 2.44
N SER A 539 -6.87 14.23 3.29
CA SER A 539 -7.95 14.84 4.08
C SER A 539 -7.43 15.81 5.13
N SER A 540 -6.33 15.46 5.81
CA SER A 540 -5.68 16.35 6.78
C SER A 540 -5.03 17.56 6.10
N LEU A 541 -4.37 17.35 4.96
CA LEU A 541 -3.81 18.43 4.13
C LEU A 541 -4.91 19.32 3.53
N ALA A 542 -6.04 18.76 3.10
CA ALA A 542 -7.15 19.56 2.58
C ALA A 542 -7.72 20.49 3.66
N ARG A 543 -7.86 20.00 4.91
CA ARG A 543 -8.24 20.86 6.05
C ARG A 543 -7.17 21.90 6.37
N LEU A 544 -5.90 21.51 6.38
CA LEU A 544 -4.79 22.45 6.55
C LEU A 544 -4.81 23.54 5.48
N ASN A 545 -4.99 23.18 4.21
CA ASN A 545 -5.07 24.11 3.09
C ASN A 545 -6.25 25.08 3.24
N GLN A 546 -7.41 24.58 3.68
CA GLN A 546 -8.56 25.43 3.97
C GLN A 546 -8.20 26.49 5.03
N GLN A 547 -7.62 26.06 6.15
CA GLN A 547 -7.23 26.96 7.25
C GLN A 547 -6.11 27.93 6.85
N LEU A 548 -5.14 27.48 6.04
CA LEU A 548 -4.09 28.33 5.50
C LEU A 548 -4.65 29.40 4.57
N ASN A 549 -5.59 29.04 3.70
CA ASN A 549 -6.28 29.99 2.81
C ASN A 549 -7.13 31.00 3.60
N GLU A 550 -7.88 30.54 4.61
CA GLU A 550 -8.64 31.40 5.52
C GLU A 550 -7.73 32.38 6.29
N ALA A 551 -6.51 31.96 6.64
CA ALA A 551 -5.51 32.78 7.29
C ALA A 551 -4.65 33.63 6.32
N GLY A 552 -4.80 33.46 5.00
CA GLY A 552 -3.98 34.14 3.99
C GLY A 552 -2.49 33.74 3.98
N ILE A 553 -2.18 32.49 4.37
CA ILE A 553 -0.81 31.98 4.50
C ILE A 553 -0.46 31.06 3.32
N SER A 554 0.60 31.42 2.61
CA SER A 554 1.14 30.65 1.47
C SER A 554 2.67 30.52 1.49
N SER A 555 3.34 31.14 2.47
CA SER A 555 4.79 31.19 2.56
C SER A 555 5.30 31.00 3.99
N SER A 556 6.57 30.61 4.12
CA SER A 556 7.22 30.42 5.41
C SER A 556 7.21 31.69 6.26
N GLN A 557 7.38 32.86 5.62
CA GLN A 557 7.37 34.14 6.32
C GLN A 557 5.99 34.44 6.89
N GLN A 558 4.93 34.28 6.09
CA GLN A 558 3.56 34.49 6.55
C GLN A 558 3.17 33.54 7.68
N PHE A 559 3.63 32.28 7.62
CA PHE A 559 3.40 31.31 8.68
C PHE A 559 4.13 31.70 9.98
N ALA A 560 5.39 32.13 9.88
CA ALA A 560 6.16 32.62 11.02
C ALA A 560 5.52 33.88 11.64
N ASP A 561 5.10 34.83 10.80
CA ASP A 561 4.41 36.05 11.23
C ASP A 561 3.08 35.72 11.92
N TRP A 562 2.35 34.71 11.45
CA TRP A 562 1.12 34.23 12.06
C TRP A 562 1.38 33.59 13.43
N ILE A 563 2.38 32.72 13.56
CA ILE A 563 2.78 32.11 14.84
C ILE A 563 3.18 33.18 15.85
N GLN A 564 3.88 34.22 15.41
CA GLN A 564 4.37 35.27 16.30
C GLN A 564 3.26 36.25 16.70
N ASN A 565 2.38 36.66 15.78
CA ASN A 565 1.53 37.83 16.00
C ASN A 565 0.03 37.53 16.03
N VAL A 566 -0.42 36.40 15.50
CA VAL A 566 -1.84 36.09 15.31
C VAL A 566 -2.28 34.93 16.20
N ARG A 567 -1.52 33.83 16.22
CA ARG A 567 -1.83 32.64 17.05
C ARG A 567 -1.92 32.97 18.55
N PRO A 568 -1.00 33.76 19.16
CA PRO A 568 -1.10 34.10 20.58
C PRO A 568 -2.39 34.86 20.88
N LEU A 569 -2.72 35.84 20.04
CA LEU A 569 -3.92 36.65 20.19
C LEU A 569 -5.19 35.80 20.06
N GLN A 570 -5.28 34.96 19.02
CA GLN A 570 -6.41 34.05 18.83
C GLN A 570 -6.60 33.10 20.01
N LEU A 571 -5.50 32.52 20.51
CA LEU A 571 -5.53 31.59 21.63
C LEU A 571 -6.04 32.28 22.89
N VAL A 572 -5.46 33.43 23.26
CA VAL A 572 -5.88 34.17 24.45
C VAL A 572 -7.32 34.66 24.33
N GLN A 573 -7.74 35.22 23.20
CA GLN A 573 -9.10 35.69 23.00
C GLN A 573 -10.13 34.55 23.08
N THR A 574 -9.85 33.42 22.45
CA THR A 574 -10.73 32.24 22.49
C THR A 574 -10.80 31.66 23.90
N SER A 575 -9.67 31.58 24.60
CA SER A 575 -9.62 31.11 25.99
C SER A 575 -10.33 32.05 26.95
N VAL A 576 -10.17 33.38 26.82
CA VAL A 576 -10.92 34.36 27.61
C VAL A 576 -12.42 34.18 27.41
N LYS A 577 -12.88 34.12 26.16
CA LYS A 577 -14.31 33.94 25.86
C LYS A 577 -14.84 32.61 26.41
N GLY A 578 -14.14 31.51 26.16
CA GLY A 578 -14.54 30.17 26.61
C GLY A 578 -14.55 30.03 28.13
N THR A 579 -13.50 30.51 28.81
CA THR A 579 -13.43 30.48 30.27
C THR A 579 -14.49 31.38 30.90
N TRP A 580 -14.74 32.57 30.33
CA TRP A 580 -15.83 33.45 30.79
C TRP A 580 -17.20 32.78 30.64
N ASP A 581 -17.49 32.16 29.49
CA ASP A 581 -18.75 31.43 29.25
C ASP A 581 -18.96 30.26 30.22
N ILE A 582 -17.88 29.52 30.54
CA ILE A 582 -17.91 28.42 31.51
C ILE A 582 -18.22 28.97 32.91
N LEU A 583 -17.54 30.03 33.33
CA LEU A 583 -17.74 30.66 34.63
C LEU A 583 -19.13 31.29 34.75
N GLN A 584 -19.70 31.81 33.66
CA GLN A 584 -21.06 32.32 33.63
C GLN A 584 -22.08 31.20 33.89
N LYS A 585 -21.90 30.05 33.24
CA LYS A 585 -22.82 28.90 33.31
C LYS A 585 -22.65 28.02 34.56
N THR A 586 -21.55 28.18 35.30
CA THR A 586 -21.21 27.33 36.45
C THR A 586 -21.17 28.17 37.73
N PRO A 587 -22.27 28.28 38.50
CA PRO A 587 -22.29 29.03 39.76
C PRO A 587 -21.46 28.34 40.85
N GLY A 588 -20.85 29.14 41.73
CA GLY A 588 -20.16 28.62 42.90
C GLY A 588 -21.12 28.05 43.95
N PRO A 589 -20.68 27.12 44.83
CA PRO A 589 -21.55 26.50 45.84
C PRO A 589 -22.15 27.46 46.88
N GLU A 590 -21.60 28.67 47.05
CA GLU A 590 -21.95 29.62 48.12
C GLU A 590 -22.27 31.04 47.60
N GLU A 591 -22.73 31.16 46.36
CA GLU A 591 -22.92 32.46 45.71
C GLU A 591 -24.33 33.04 45.94
N THR A 592 -24.42 34.18 46.63
CA THR A 592 -25.64 35.01 46.64
C THR A 592 -25.71 35.86 45.37
N PRO A 593 -26.78 35.79 44.55
CA PRO A 593 -26.94 36.63 43.36
C PRO A 593 -26.95 38.12 43.71
N ASN A 594 -26.38 38.97 42.85
CA ASN A 594 -26.51 40.43 42.98
C ASN A 594 -27.97 40.89 42.81
N ALA A 595 -28.28 42.11 43.28
CA ALA A 595 -29.63 42.68 43.33
C ALA A 595 -30.33 42.84 41.95
N ASP A 596 -29.58 42.71 40.85
CA ASP A 596 -30.03 42.76 39.46
C ASP A 596 -30.06 41.38 38.76
N GLY A 597 -29.79 40.29 39.49
CA GLY A 597 -29.79 38.93 38.95
C GLY A 597 -28.57 38.58 38.09
N THR A 598 -27.58 39.47 38.00
CA THR A 598 -26.34 39.20 37.26
C THR A 598 -25.27 38.62 38.20
N ALA A 599 -24.65 37.52 37.78
CA ALA A 599 -23.55 36.91 38.53
C ALA A 599 -22.24 37.63 38.24
N ASP A 600 -21.44 37.92 39.28
CA ASP A 600 -20.13 38.55 39.11
C ASP A 600 -19.08 37.51 38.67
N VAL A 601 -19.00 37.30 37.35
CA VAL A 601 -18.03 36.39 36.72
C VAL A 601 -16.58 36.75 37.09
N SER A 602 -16.27 38.02 37.39
CA SER A 602 -14.94 38.46 37.79
C SER A 602 -14.55 37.94 39.17
N GLN A 603 -15.49 37.92 40.13
CA GLN A 603 -15.28 37.30 41.45
C GLN A 603 -15.14 35.78 41.34
N ARG A 604 -15.92 35.12 40.47
CA ARG A 604 -15.76 33.68 40.21
C ARG A 604 -14.37 33.37 39.67
N ALA A 605 -13.88 34.17 38.72
CA ALA A 605 -12.53 34.01 38.19
C ALA A 605 -11.46 34.21 39.28
N ALA A 606 -11.62 35.22 40.14
CA ALA A 606 -10.74 35.46 41.29
C ALA A 606 -10.73 34.28 42.28
N SER A 607 -11.89 33.66 42.51
CA SER A 607 -11.98 32.46 43.36
C SER A 607 -11.35 31.21 42.73
N ALA A 608 -11.44 31.09 41.40
CA ALA A 608 -10.91 29.96 40.64
C ALA A 608 -9.37 29.99 40.55
N LEU A 609 -8.76 31.18 40.57
CA LEU A 609 -7.30 31.35 40.62
C LEU A 609 -6.61 30.59 41.76
N ALA A 610 -7.30 30.40 42.89
CA ALA A 610 -6.75 29.67 44.03
C ALA A 610 -6.85 28.14 43.89
N ARG A 611 -7.53 27.64 42.85
CA ARG A 611 -7.89 26.21 42.69
C ARG A 611 -7.37 25.58 41.40
N VAL A 612 -6.90 26.39 40.46
CA VAL A 612 -6.43 25.93 39.14
C VAL A 612 -4.91 25.88 39.16
N ASP A 613 -4.33 24.73 38.81
CA ASP A 613 -2.87 24.53 38.75
C ASP A 613 -2.29 24.80 37.35
N ASP A 614 -3.12 25.00 36.32
CA ASP A 614 -2.65 25.28 34.96
C ASP A 614 -2.17 26.74 34.82
N PRO A 615 -0.88 26.99 34.48
CA PRO A 615 -0.31 28.34 34.44
C PRO A 615 -0.97 29.25 33.41
N PHE A 616 -1.38 28.71 32.26
CA PHE A 616 -2.00 29.47 31.20
C PHE A 616 -3.44 29.85 31.59
N LEU A 617 -4.23 28.90 32.08
CA LEU A 617 -5.58 29.15 32.55
C LEU A 617 -5.61 30.12 33.73
N ASN A 618 -4.63 30.05 34.65
CA ASN A 618 -4.49 31.06 35.71
C ASN A 618 -4.26 32.47 35.14
N ARG A 619 -3.41 32.61 34.13
CA ARG A 619 -3.20 33.90 33.45
C ARG A 619 -4.50 34.42 32.80
N ILE A 620 -5.31 33.53 32.20
CA ILE A 620 -6.63 33.88 31.64
C ILE A 620 -7.65 34.26 32.73
N LEU A 621 -7.72 33.49 33.82
CA LEU A 621 -8.61 33.78 34.95
C LEU A 621 -8.27 35.13 35.60
N LYS A 622 -6.98 35.45 35.72
CA LYS A 622 -6.52 36.75 36.19
C LYS A 622 -6.97 37.89 35.27
N LEU A 623 -6.85 37.72 33.94
CA LEU A 623 -7.37 38.69 32.97
C LEU A 623 -8.88 38.95 33.15
N ILE A 624 -9.66 37.90 33.40
CA ILE A 624 -11.10 38.01 33.64
C ILE A 624 -11.40 38.67 34.99
N ALA A 625 -10.65 38.34 36.04
CA ALA A 625 -10.80 38.93 37.37
C ALA A 625 -10.44 40.42 37.36
N ASP A 626 -9.34 40.80 36.72
CA ASP A 626 -8.83 42.18 36.66
C ASP A 626 -9.70 43.09 35.78
N ALA A 627 -10.50 42.53 34.87
CA ALA A 627 -11.42 43.28 34.01
C ALA A 627 -12.57 43.95 34.78
N GLY A 628 -12.89 43.46 35.99
CA GLY A 628 -13.93 43.95 36.86
C GLY A 628 -15.36 43.54 36.47
N PRO A 629 -16.35 43.85 37.33
CA PRO A 629 -17.74 43.45 37.12
C PRO A 629 -18.37 44.16 35.91
N GLY A 630 -19.29 43.48 35.22
CA GLY A 630 -20.11 44.04 34.14
C GLY A 630 -19.52 43.95 32.73
N LYS A 631 -18.27 43.47 32.56
CA LYS A 631 -17.70 43.20 31.23
C LYS A 631 -17.99 41.79 30.75
N THR A 632 -18.36 41.68 29.48
CA THR A 632 -18.57 40.40 28.79
C THR A 632 -17.24 39.78 28.36
N GLY A 633 -17.20 38.46 28.18
CA GLY A 633 -16.01 37.77 27.68
C GLY A 633 -15.53 38.30 26.32
N GLU A 634 -16.45 38.79 25.49
CA GLU A 634 -16.16 39.39 24.18
C GLU A 634 -15.45 40.75 24.31
N GLU A 635 -15.90 41.61 25.23
CA GLU A 635 -15.26 42.90 25.51
C GLU A 635 -13.88 42.73 26.14
N ILE A 636 -13.71 41.74 27.03
CA ILE A 636 -12.42 41.43 27.65
C ILE A 636 -11.45 40.92 26.57
N ALA A 637 -11.88 39.98 25.74
CA ALA A 637 -11.08 39.44 24.64
C ALA A 637 -10.67 40.54 23.63
N ALA A 638 -11.58 41.46 23.28
CA ALA A 638 -11.28 42.58 22.38
C ALA A 638 -10.24 43.56 22.96
N GLY A 639 -10.12 43.65 24.28
CA GLY A 639 -9.16 44.52 24.97
C GLY A 639 -7.73 43.97 25.06
N VAL A 640 -7.50 42.70 24.71
CA VAL A 640 -6.17 42.07 24.78
C VAL A 640 -5.28 42.58 23.64
N THR A 641 -4.11 43.13 23.98
CA THR A 641 -3.13 43.56 22.96
C THR A 641 -2.30 42.39 22.43
N LYS A 642 -1.64 42.56 21.28
CA LYS A 642 -0.76 41.54 20.71
C LYS A 642 0.42 41.21 21.61
N GLU A 643 1.01 42.22 22.23
CA GLU A 643 2.15 42.08 23.14
C GLU A 643 1.74 41.27 24.37
N GLN A 644 0.60 41.64 24.99
CA GLN A 644 0.04 40.89 26.12
C GLN A 644 -0.24 39.44 25.74
N ALA A 645 -0.87 39.21 24.59
CA ALA A 645 -1.19 37.85 24.16
C ALA A 645 0.07 37.00 23.91
N THR A 646 1.11 37.60 23.35
CA THR A 646 2.39 36.93 23.07
C THR A 646 3.04 36.45 24.36
N GLU A 647 3.08 37.28 25.39
CA GLU A 647 3.61 36.92 26.71
C GLU A 647 2.75 35.82 27.37
N LEU A 648 1.43 35.97 27.34
CA LEU A 648 0.50 35.04 28.01
C LEU A 648 0.52 33.64 27.39
N ALA A 649 0.62 33.54 26.06
CA ALA A 649 0.48 32.29 25.31
C ALA A 649 1.80 31.59 24.96
N ALA A 650 2.95 32.22 25.13
CA ALA A 650 4.26 31.70 24.68
C ALA A 650 4.50 30.24 25.13
N GLN A 651 4.26 29.94 26.40
CA GLN A 651 4.46 28.60 26.98
C GLN A 651 3.47 27.57 26.45
N ARG A 652 2.21 27.97 26.21
CA ARG A 652 1.19 27.06 25.70
C ARG A 652 1.46 26.68 24.24
N ILE A 653 1.84 27.65 23.42
CA ILE A 653 2.24 27.41 22.03
C ILE A 653 3.52 26.56 21.98
N ALA A 654 4.46 26.81 22.89
CA ALA A 654 5.67 25.99 23.00
C ALA A 654 5.35 24.53 23.35
N ALA A 655 4.40 24.29 24.25
CA ALA A 655 3.97 22.93 24.58
C ALA A 655 3.40 22.19 23.36
N GLU A 656 2.59 22.85 22.53
CA GLU A 656 2.06 22.27 21.28
C GLU A 656 3.19 21.97 20.28
N LEU A 657 4.11 22.92 20.07
CA LEU A 657 5.24 22.75 19.14
C LEU A 657 6.26 21.73 19.63
N PHE A 658 6.41 21.52 20.94
CA PHE A 658 7.37 20.56 21.48
C PHE A 658 7.05 19.11 21.05
N GLU A 659 5.80 18.82 20.67
CA GLU A 659 5.43 17.54 20.07
C GLU A 659 6.27 17.21 18.83
N VAL A 660 6.66 18.23 18.04
CA VAL A 660 7.54 18.07 16.88
C VAL A 660 8.92 17.58 17.30
N ILE A 661 9.48 18.16 18.36
CA ILE A 661 10.81 17.78 18.88
C ILE A 661 10.76 16.38 19.49
N SER A 662 9.73 16.06 20.27
CA SER A 662 9.56 14.74 20.88
C SER A 662 9.48 13.64 19.82
N GLU A 663 8.67 13.83 18.77
CA GLU A 663 8.52 12.87 17.67
C GLU A 663 9.83 12.70 16.87
N LEU A 664 10.58 13.78 16.65
CA LEU A 664 11.91 13.70 16.01
C LEU A 664 12.93 12.96 16.87
N GLN A 665 12.94 13.18 18.19
CA GLN A 665 13.85 12.47 19.09
C GLN A 665 13.55 10.98 19.17
N GLU A 666 12.28 10.60 19.11
CA GLU A 666 11.86 9.20 19.14
C GLU A 666 12.20 8.47 17.82
N ASN A 667 11.88 9.09 16.67
CA ASN A 667 12.01 8.44 15.36
C ASN A 667 13.36 8.70 14.65
N SER A 668 14.07 9.77 15.02
CA SER A 668 15.31 10.22 14.37
C SER A 668 16.27 10.84 15.39
N PRO A 669 16.77 10.07 16.38
CA PRO A 669 17.57 10.59 17.50
C PRO A 669 18.89 11.25 17.10
N GLN A 670 19.36 11.07 15.87
CA GLN A 670 20.58 11.69 15.32
C GLN A 670 20.29 12.82 14.33
N ASP A 671 19.06 13.37 14.30
CA ASP A 671 18.74 14.50 13.45
C ASP A 671 19.51 15.76 13.90
N ARG A 672 20.50 16.14 13.08
CA ARG A 672 21.38 17.30 13.32
C ARG A 672 20.61 18.61 13.47
N ARG A 673 19.37 18.70 12.97
CA ARG A 673 18.52 19.90 13.12
C ARG A 673 18.08 20.09 14.56
N VAL A 674 17.77 19.00 15.28
CA VAL A 674 17.40 19.07 16.71
C VAL A 674 18.60 19.52 17.55
N GLU A 675 19.80 19.04 17.23
CA GLU A 675 21.05 19.50 17.86
C GLU A 675 21.31 20.99 17.57
N ALA A 676 21.08 21.43 16.34
CA ALA A 676 21.25 22.84 15.97
C ALA A 676 20.26 23.75 16.70
N ILE A 677 18.99 23.35 16.82
CA ILE A 677 17.98 24.07 17.62
C ILE A 677 18.45 24.12 19.08
N ARG A 678 18.87 22.99 19.67
CA ARG A 678 19.39 22.94 21.04
C ARG A 678 20.59 23.86 21.26
N ALA A 679 21.55 23.87 20.32
CA ALA A 679 22.73 24.72 20.40
C ALA A 679 22.38 26.22 20.32
N ARG A 680 21.43 26.60 19.46
CA ARG A 680 20.92 27.98 19.37
C ARG A 680 20.19 28.40 20.64
N LEU A 681 19.40 27.50 21.23
CA LEU A 681 18.73 27.75 22.52
C LEU A 681 19.72 27.94 23.67
N GLN A 682 20.79 27.15 23.70
CA GLN A 682 21.87 27.34 24.66
C GLN A 682 22.62 28.66 24.46
N ALA A 683 22.77 29.11 23.21
CA ALA A 683 23.41 30.37 22.86
C ALA A 683 22.54 31.61 23.18
N ALA A 684 21.21 31.48 23.16
CA ALA A 684 20.28 32.57 23.46
C ALA A 684 20.30 33.04 24.92
N GLY A 685 20.83 32.21 25.85
CA GLY A 685 21.05 32.59 27.25
C GLY A 685 19.77 32.81 28.08
N ALA A 686 19.95 33.12 29.37
CA ALA A 686 18.88 33.33 30.36
C ALA A 686 18.12 34.66 30.16
N ALA A 687 17.51 34.84 28.98
CA ALA A 687 16.43 35.80 28.81
C ALA A 687 15.21 35.38 29.65
N ASP A 688 14.22 36.26 29.81
CA ASP A 688 12.97 35.88 30.44
C ASP A 688 12.39 34.61 29.77
N GLN A 689 11.74 33.75 30.57
CA GLN A 689 11.28 32.44 30.13
C GLN A 689 10.32 32.52 28.94
N ASP A 690 9.52 33.57 28.82
CA ASP A 690 8.52 33.74 27.76
C ASP A 690 9.19 34.22 26.46
N SER A 691 10.18 35.11 26.53
CA SER A 691 11.04 35.52 25.41
C SER A 691 11.83 34.35 24.83
N LEU A 692 12.37 33.47 25.68
CA LEU A 692 13.05 32.25 25.21
C LEU A 692 12.07 31.33 24.46
N MET A 693 10.86 31.13 25.00
CA MET A 693 9.84 30.29 24.36
C MET A 693 9.39 30.86 23.00
N ASN A 694 9.35 32.18 22.83
CA ASN A 694 9.04 32.78 21.53
C ASN A 694 10.08 32.44 20.46
N VAL A 695 11.37 32.45 20.81
CA VAL A 695 12.45 32.05 19.89
C VAL A 695 12.35 30.55 19.56
N VAL A 696 12.09 29.71 20.56
CA VAL A 696 11.84 28.27 20.37
C VAL A 696 10.70 28.05 19.37
N ASN A 697 9.58 28.75 19.57
CA ASN A 697 8.39 28.61 18.75
C ASN A 697 8.67 28.92 17.28
N GLN A 698 9.43 29.98 17.00
CA GLN A 698 9.80 30.36 15.64
C GLN A 698 10.68 29.31 14.96
N GLU A 699 11.68 28.78 15.66
CA GLU A 699 12.59 27.76 15.11
C GLU A 699 11.86 26.45 14.82
N ILE A 700 11.01 25.97 15.74
CA ILE A 700 10.23 24.75 15.53
C ILE A 700 9.20 24.96 14.42
N ALA A 701 8.53 26.12 14.37
CA ALA A 701 7.58 26.44 13.30
C ALA A 701 8.27 26.50 11.92
N GLY A 702 9.48 27.04 11.84
CA GLY A 702 10.29 27.04 10.62
C GLY A 702 10.66 25.62 10.18
N LEU A 703 11.07 24.76 11.11
CA LEU A 703 11.32 23.35 10.83
C LEU A 703 10.05 22.65 10.32
N LEU A 704 8.93 22.80 11.02
CA LEU A 704 7.63 22.25 10.66
C LEU A 704 7.24 22.65 9.23
N TRP A 705 7.30 23.94 8.92
CA TRP A 705 6.99 24.45 7.58
C TRP A 705 7.94 23.88 6.51
N SER A 706 9.24 23.80 6.79
CA SER A 706 10.23 23.28 5.84
C SER A 706 9.98 21.80 5.49
N ASP A 707 9.59 20.99 6.48
CA ASP A 707 9.29 19.57 6.28
C ASP A 707 7.98 19.37 5.52
N LEU A 708 6.96 20.18 5.81
CA LEU A 708 5.70 20.21 5.07
C LEU A 708 5.95 20.60 3.61
N GLN A 709 6.73 21.65 3.35
CA GLN A 709 7.09 22.07 1.98
C GLN A 709 7.83 20.97 1.21
N LYS A 710 8.77 20.27 1.84
CA LYS A 710 9.49 19.16 1.19
C LYS A 710 8.56 18.05 0.66
N HIS A 711 7.40 17.86 1.28
CA HIS A 711 6.44 16.82 0.90
C HIS A 711 5.26 17.33 0.08
N ALA A 712 4.74 18.51 0.44
CA ALA A 712 3.43 18.98 0.01
C ALA A 712 3.48 20.36 -0.69
N ALA A 713 4.66 20.88 -1.06
CA ALA A 713 4.79 22.20 -1.70
C ALA A 713 3.84 22.40 -2.90
N GLU A 714 3.72 21.41 -3.79
CA GLU A 714 2.87 21.54 -4.98
C GLU A 714 1.38 21.55 -4.66
N VAL A 715 0.96 20.96 -3.54
CA VAL A 715 -0.44 20.80 -3.16
C VAL A 715 -0.91 21.80 -2.09
N MET A 716 0.01 22.45 -1.37
CA MET A 716 -0.28 23.54 -0.44
C MET A 716 -0.64 24.85 -1.17
N PRO A 717 -1.23 25.85 -0.48
CA PRO A 717 -1.59 27.13 -1.10
C PRO A 717 -0.41 27.78 -1.83
N GLY A 718 -0.66 28.23 -3.06
CA GLY A 718 0.37 28.78 -3.96
C GLY A 718 1.10 27.73 -4.80
N GLY A 719 0.93 26.44 -4.51
CA GLY A 719 1.44 25.33 -5.32
C GLY A 719 0.63 25.10 -6.60
N LYS A 720 1.29 24.65 -7.67
CA LYS A 720 0.68 24.43 -8.99
C LYS A 720 -0.45 23.39 -9.01
N ALA A 721 -0.38 22.40 -8.11
CA ALA A 721 -1.35 21.32 -8.02
C ALA A 721 -2.42 21.55 -6.93
N SER A 722 -2.35 22.66 -6.19
CA SER A 722 -3.19 22.90 -5.01
C SER A 722 -4.70 22.87 -5.33
N GLU A 723 -5.13 23.52 -6.41
CA GLU A 723 -6.54 23.54 -6.81
C GLU A 723 -7.06 22.13 -7.15
N ASN A 724 -6.30 21.38 -7.96
CA ASN A 724 -6.65 20.02 -8.34
C ASN A 724 -6.69 19.09 -7.14
N PHE A 725 -5.69 19.21 -6.25
CA PHE A 725 -5.60 18.42 -5.04
C PHE A 725 -6.78 18.67 -4.10
N VAL A 726 -7.10 19.94 -3.80
CA VAL A 726 -8.22 20.30 -2.92
C VAL A 726 -9.55 19.82 -3.52
N ALA A 727 -9.75 19.98 -4.83
CA ALA A 727 -10.93 19.46 -5.51
C ALA A 727 -11.03 17.93 -5.39
N SER A 728 -9.94 17.21 -5.70
CA SER A 728 -9.89 15.75 -5.62
C SER A 728 -10.16 15.24 -4.21
N ALA A 729 -9.50 15.81 -3.20
CA ALA A 729 -9.71 15.46 -1.79
C ALA A 729 -11.15 15.71 -1.35
N GLY A 730 -11.73 16.85 -1.76
CA GLY A 730 -13.12 17.19 -1.48
C GLY A 730 -14.13 16.22 -2.11
N PHE A 731 -13.92 15.79 -3.35
CA PHE A 731 -14.76 14.77 -3.99
C PHE A 731 -14.69 13.43 -3.27
N VAL A 732 -13.48 12.94 -2.96
CA VAL A 732 -13.29 11.66 -2.27
C VAL A 732 -13.91 11.72 -0.87
N SER A 733 -13.69 12.79 -0.11
CA SER A 733 -14.33 12.99 1.20
C SER A 733 -15.85 12.98 1.08
N GLY A 734 -16.42 13.72 0.12
CA GLY A 734 -17.87 13.78 -0.07
C GLY A 734 -18.50 12.41 -0.40
N VAL A 735 -17.83 11.58 -1.19
CA VAL A 735 -18.26 10.19 -1.46
C VAL A 735 -18.19 9.36 -0.18
N PHE A 736 -17.12 9.50 0.59
CA PHE A 736 -16.90 8.74 1.82
C PHE A 736 -17.89 9.14 2.92
N ASP A 737 -18.18 10.42 3.08
CA ASP A 737 -19.15 10.93 4.06
C ASP A 737 -20.57 10.46 3.73
N ALA A 738 -20.94 10.44 2.44
CA ALA A 738 -22.22 9.89 2.00
C ALA A 738 -22.32 8.37 2.23
N TRP A 739 -21.22 7.62 2.04
CA TRP A 739 -21.16 6.22 2.44
C TRP A 739 -21.32 6.11 3.97
N LYS A 740 -20.56 6.84 4.79
CA LYS A 740 -20.71 6.79 6.26
C LYS A 740 -22.14 7.07 6.72
N ALA A 741 -22.82 8.04 6.10
CA ALA A 741 -24.19 8.44 6.41
C ALA A 741 -25.28 7.48 5.89
N SER A 742 -24.92 6.41 5.17
CA SER A 742 -25.86 5.52 4.49
C SER A 742 -26.78 6.22 3.47
N ASP A 743 -26.32 7.33 2.88
CA ASP A 743 -27.07 8.10 1.89
C ASP A 743 -26.66 7.73 0.46
N ALA A 744 -27.42 6.82 -0.14
CA ALA A 744 -27.18 6.37 -1.52
C ALA A 744 -27.36 7.48 -2.57
N ALA A 745 -28.27 8.43 -2.34
CA ALA A 745 -28.53 9.51 -3.29
C ALA A 745 -27.38 10.52 -3.31
N ALA A 746 -26.93 10.95 -2.13
CA ALA A 746 -25.74 11.79 -1.99
C ALA A 746 -24.49 11.08 -2.53
N PHE A 747 -24.31 9.78 -2.21
CA PHE A 747 -23.17 9.00 -2.68
C PHE A 747 -23.09 8.98 -4.21
N ASN A 748 -24.19 8.63 -4.88
CA ASN A 748 -24.24 8.56 -6.34
C ASN A 748 -24.00 9.94 -6.98
N THR A 749 -24.60 11.00 -6.42
CA THR A 749 -24.43 12.37 -6.93
C THR A 749 -22.98 12.84 -6.82
N LYS A 750 -22.33 12.63 -5.67
CA LYS A 750 -20.93 13.01 -5.45
C LYS A 750 -19.97 12.21 -6.32
N LEU A 751 -20.26 10.93 -6.50
CA LEU A 751 -19.46 10.03 -7.32
C LEU A 751 -19.55 10.38 -8.81
N ASP A 752 -20.75 10.70 -9.31
CA ASP A 752 -20.93 11.14 -10.70
C ASP A 752 -20.20 12.47 -10.95
N ALA A 753 -20.26 13.42 -10.01
CA ALA A 753 -19.52 14.67 -10.08
C ALA A 753 -17.99 14.43 -10.09
N TYR A 754 -17.51 13.52 -9.24
CA TYR A 754 -16.09 13.14 -9.22
C TYR A 754 -15.65 12.52 -10.57
N GLN A 755 -16.45 11.62 -11.13
CA GLN A 755 -16.15 10.99 -12.42
C GLN A 755 -16.18 11.96 -13.59
N GLN A 756 -17.01 13.00 -13.54
CA GLN A 756 -17.02 14.07 -14.54
C GLN A 756 -15.77 14.93 -14.41
N TRP A 757 -15.39 15.30 -13.18
CA TRP A 757 -14.18 16.09 -12.92
C TRP A 757 -12.91 15.34 -13.33
N LEU A 758 -12.79 14.04 -13.05
CA LEU A 758 -11.65 13.21 -13.47
C LEU A 758 -11.44 13.14 -15.01
N GLN A 759 -12.45 13.49 -15.81
CA GLN A 759 -12.33 13.51 -17.27
C GLN A 759 -11.80 14.84 -17.81
N THR A 760 -11.97 15.93 -17.06
CA THR A 760 -11.62 17.28 -17.49
C THR A 760 -10.40 17.84 -16.77
N ALA A 761 -10.11 17.34 -15.56
CA ALA A 761 -8.97 17.76 -14.77
C ALA A 761 -7.64 17.32 -15.40
N SER A 762 -6.65 18.20 -15.35
CA SER A 762 -5.27 17.86 -15.71
C SER A 762 -4.63 17.08 -14.57
N LEU A 763 -4.65 15.75 -14.66
CA LEU A 763 -4.04 14.84 -13.70
C LEU A 763 -2.89 14.08 -14.37
N PRO A 764 -1.65 14.60 -14.32
CA PRO A 764 -0.48 13.87 -14.76
C PRO A 764 -0.42 12.50 -14.05
N HIS A 765 0.03 11.47 -14.76
CA HIS A 765 0.23 10.12 -14.21
C HIS A 765 -1.05 9.34 -13.82
N VAL A 766 -2.24 9.84 -14.17
CA VAL A 766 -3.52 9.13 -13.99
C VAL A 766 -4.14 8.74 -15.33
N ASP A 767 -3.99 7.48 -15.72
CA ASP A 767 -4.64 6.93 -16.91
C ASP A 767 -6.05 6.41 -16.59
N MET A 768 -7.04 7.31 -16.67
CA MET A 768 -8.44 6.97 -16.43
C MET A 768 -9.00 5.94 -17.43
N GLN A 769 -8.46 5.84 -18.64
CA GLN A 769 -8.93 4.84 -19.61
C GLN A 769 -8.51 3.45 -19.14
N ARG A 770 -7.26 3.28 -18.72
CA ARG A 770 -6.75 2.02 -18.16
C ARG A 770 -7.47 1.65 -16.86
N VAL A 771 -7.73 2.61 -15.97
CA VAL A 771 -8.50 2.38 -14.73
C VAL A 771 -9.90 1.84 -15.04
N ARG A 772 -10.63 2.48 -15.96
CA ARG A 772 -11.97 2.05 -16.37
C ARG A 772 -11.96 0.70 -17.07
N LEU A 773 -10.97 0.45 -17.93
CA LEU A 773 -10.80 -0.83 -18.62
C LEU A 773 -10.58 -1.96 -17.61
N GLU A 774 -9.76 -1.74 -16.59
CA GLU A 774 -9.52 -2.73 -15.53
C GLU A 774 -10.76 -2.96 -14.66
N ALA A 775 -11.49 -1.91 -14.29
CA ALA A 775 -12.74 -2.06 -13.53
C ALA A 775 -13.77 -2.86 -14.33
N TRP A 776 -13.88 -2.59 -15.64
CA TRP A 776 -14.71 -3.38 -16.54
C TRP A 776 -14.19 -4.83 -16.66
N PHE A 777 -12.89 -5.05 -16.79
CA PHE A 777 -12.29 -6.39 -16.84
C PHE A 777 -12.60 -7.19 -15.58
N ASN A 778 -12.47 -6.58 -14.41
CA ASN A 778 -12.80 -7.17 -13.12
C ASN A 778 -14.29 -7.50 -13.00
N TYR A 779 -15.17 -6.65 -13.52
CA TYR A 779 -16.61 -6.94 -13.57
C TYR A 779 -16.94 -8.05 -14.58
N PHE A 780 -16.29 -8.01 -15.76
CA PHE A 780 -16.52 -8.95 -16.85
C PHE A 780 -16.01 -10.35 -16.51
N GLU A 781 -14.96 -10.48 -15.70
CA GLU A 781 -14.33 -11.75 -15.30
C GLU A 781 -14.12 -12.70 -16.50
N PRO A 782 -13.40 -12.29 -17.56
CA PRO A 782 -13.30 -13.05 -18.81
C PRO A 782 -12.69 -14.45 -18.63
N PHE A 783 -11.79 -14.62 -17.66
CA PHE A 783 -11.23 -15.92 -17.33
C PHE A 783 -12.28 -16.89 -16.76
N TRP A 784 -13.14 -16.42 -15.85
CA TRP A 784 -14.27 -17.22 -15.36
C TRP A 784 -15.25 -17.58 -16.48
N LYS A 785 -15.56 -16.64 -17.38
CA LYS A 785 -16.38 -16.92 -18.57
C LYS A 785 -15.75 -18.01 -19.44
N SER A 786 -14.44 -17.99 -19.62
CA SER A 786 -13.71 -19.04 -20.34
C SER A 786 -13.82 -20.39 -19.62
N ILE A 787 -13.62 -20.44 -18.30
CA ILE A 787 -13.79 -21.65 -17.48
C ILE A 787 -15.20 -22.22 -17.64
N TYR A 788 -16.24 -21.37 -17.55
CA TYR A 788 -17.62 -21.79 -17.73
C TYR A 788 -17.93 -22.29 -19.15
N LEU A 789 -17.21 -21.83 -20.18
CA LEU A 789 -17.30 -22.39 -21.54
C LEU A 789 -16.57 -23.73 -21.67
N TYR A 790 -15.46 -23.95 -20.95
CA TYR A 790 -14.73 -25.22 -20.98
C TYR A 790 -15.52 -26.38 -20.36
N VAL A 791 -16.31 -26.15 -19.30
CA VAL A 791 -17.12 -27.20 -18.66
C VAL A 791 -18.08 -27.91 -19.63
N PRO A 792 -18.97 -27.22 -20.37
CA PRO A 792 -19.85 -27.88 -21.33
C PRO A 792 -19.08 -28.47 -22.51
N ILE A 793 -17.93 -27.91 -22.93
CA ILE A 793 -17.08 -28.53 -23.96
C ILE A 793 -16.61 -29.91 -23.49
N ILE A 794 -16.11 -30.02 -22.25
CA ILE A 794 -15.67 -31.29 -21.66
C ILE A 794 -16.83 -32.29 -21.63
N VAL A 795 -18.01 -31.86 -21.18
CA VAL A 795 -19.21 -32.71 -21.14
C VAL A 795 -19.61 -33.18 -22.54
N LEU A 796 -19.63 -32.29 -23.54
CA LEU A 796 -19.94 -32.64 -24.93
C LEU A 796 -18.92 -33.62 -25.51
N VAL A 797 -17.63 -33.46 -25.21
CA VAL A 797 -16.58 -34.41 -25.64
C VAL A 797 -16.83 -35.79 -25.04
N PHE A 798 -17.10 -35.89 -23.73
CA PHE A 798 -17.41 -37.17 -23.08
C PHE A 798 -18.70 -37.81 -23.62
N ILE A 799 -19.77 -37.03 -23.80
CA ILE A 799 -21.01 -37.50 -24.43
C ILE A 799 -20.73 -37.99 -25.85
N GLY A 800 -19.89 -37.27 -26.61
CA GLY A 800 -19.49 -37.67 -27.96
C GLY A 800 -18.71 -38.98 -28.00
N TRP A 801 -17.98 -39.33 -26.94
CA TRP A 801 -17.31 -40.62 -26.80
C TRP A 801 -18.27 -41.75 -26.44
N LEU A 802 -19.22 -41.49 -25.54
CA LEU A 802 -20.17 -42.50 -25.04
C LEU A 802 -21.33 -42.76 -26.00
N PHE A 803 -21.76 -41.75 -26.76
CA PHE A 803 -22.93 -41.81 -27.63
C PHE A 803 -22.57 -41.35 -29.06
N PRO A 804 -22.76 -42.20 -30.09
CA PRO A 804 -22.48 -41.84 -31.48
C PRO A 804 -23.60 -40.97 -32.07
N LEU A 805 -23.82 -39.78 -31.51
CA LEU A 805 -24.86 -38.83 -31.89
C LEU A 805 -24.48 -38.04 -33.16
N ASN A 806 -24.37 -38.73 -34.30
CA ASN A 806 -24.33 -38.16 -35.65
C ASN A 806 -23.27 -37.04 -35.87
N GLY A 807 -22.21 -36.97 -35.08
CA GLY A 807 -21.15 -35.96 -35.20
C GLY A 807 -21.53 -34.53 -34.76
N ALA A 808 -22.82 -34.24 -34.52
CA ALA A 808 -23.31 -32.93 -34.10
C ALA A 808 -22.68 -32.48 -32.77
N VAL A 809 -22.57 -33.40 -31.80
CA VAL A 809 -21.98 -33.16 -30.48
C VAL A 809 -20.51 -32.74 -30.58
N HIS A 810 -19.73 -33.43 -31.43
CA HIS A 810 -18.31 -33.10 -31.65
C HIS A 810 -18.13 -31.75 -32.36
N ARG A 811 -19.00 -31.41 -33.31
CA ARG A 811 -19.01 -30.09 -33.96
C ARG A 811 -19.39 -28.98 -32.97
N SER A 812 -20.38 -29.21 -32.12
CA SER A 812 -20.76 -28.28 -31.03
C SER A 812 -19.58 -28.05 -30.07
N ALA A 813 -18.89 -29.11 -29.65
CA ALA A 813 -17.69 -28.99 -28.81
C ALA A 813 -16.59 -28.17 -29.49
N LEU A 814 -16.35 -28.38 -30.79
CA LEU A 814 -15.36 -27.63 -31.56
C LEU A 814 -15.72 -26.13 -31.68
N PHE A 815 -16.97 -25.80 -32.01
CA PHE A 815 -17.40 -24.40 -32.16
C PHE A 815 -17.30 -23.64 -30.82
N LEU A 816 -17.73 -24.29 -29.73
CA LEU A 816 -17.57 -23.73 -28.40
C LEU A 816 -16.09 -23.61 -28.01
N LEU A 817 -15.24 -24.56 -28.40
CA LEU A 817 -13.79 -24.47 -28.17
C LEU A 817 -13.17 -23.29 -28.90
N VAL A 818 -13.56 -23.01 -30.14
CA VAL A 818 -13.12 -21.83 -30.89
C VAL A 818 -13.59 -20.54 -30.20
N LEU A 819 -14.87 -20.47 -29.80
CA LEU A 819 -15.39 -19.32 -29.04
C LEU A 819 -14.60 -19.12 -27.73
N SER A 820 -14.40 -20.19 -26.95
CA SER A 820 -13.65 -20.16 -25.70
C SER A 820 -12.20 -19.72 -25.91
N PHE A 821 -11.55 -20.23 -26.96
CA PHE A 821 -10.20 -19.83 -27.34
C PHE A 821 -10.11 -18.32 -27.66
N ILE A 822 -11.07 -17.78 -28.42
CA ILE A 822 -11.13 -16.34 -28.73
C ILE A 822 -11.31 -15.52 -27.46
N VAL A 823 -12.28 -15.89 -26.61
CA VAL A 823 -12.58 -15.17 -25.35
C VAL A 823 -11.36 -15.20 -24.41
N HIS A 824 -10.72 -16.37 -24.25
CA HIS A 824 -9.56 -16.53 -23.39
C HIS A 824 -8.32 -15.80 -23.91
N THR A 825 -8.08 -15.83 -25.23
CA THR A 825 -6.96 -15.10 -25.86
C THR A 825 -7.16 -13.59 -25.72
N TYR A 826 -8.39 -13.11 -25.93
CA TYR A 826 -8.72 -11.70 -25.71
C TYR A 826 -8.57 -11.29 -24.24
N ALA A 827 -8.91 -12.18 -23.29
CA ALA A 827 -8.68 -11.96 -21.86
C ALA A 827 -7.19 -11.77 -21.53
N LEU A 828 -6.32 -12.64 -22.08
CA LEU A 828 -4.87 -12.54 -21.91
C LEU A 828 -4.33 -11.24 -22.52
N TRP A 829 -4.79 -10.86 -23.71
CA TRP A 829 -4.40 -9.60 -24.35
C TRP A 829 -4.78 -8.39 -23.50
N LEU A 830 -6.04 -8.29 -23.07
CA LEU A 830 -6.51 -7.22 -22.18
C LEU A 830 -5.70 -7.16 -20.88
N ARG A 831 -5.38 -8.31 -20.29
CA ARG A 831 -4.61 -8.37 -19.05
C ARG A 831 -3.18 -7.87 -19.23
N MET A 832 -2.55 -8.11 -20.39
CA MET A 832 -1.24 -7.55 -20.75
C MET A 832 -1.31 -6.03 -20.91
N GLU A 833 -2.34 -5.51 -21.60
CA GLU A 833 -2.55 -4.06 -21.77
C GLU A 833 -2.79 -3.33 -20.44
N ILE A 834 -3.60 -3.92 -19.55
CA ILE A 834 -3.87 -3.39 -18.21
C ILE A 834 -2.61 -3.41 -17.34
N SER A 835 -1.87 -4.53 -17.35
CA SER A 835 -0.72 -4.71 -16.47
C SER A 835 0.56 -4.04 -16.98
N GLY A 836 0.60 -3.65 -18.25
CA GLY A 836 1.79 -3.08 -18.91
C GLY A 836 2.97 -4.05 -19.01
N ARG A 837 2.75 -5.36 -18.84
CA ARG A 837 3.80 -6.39 -18.84
C ARG A 837 3.26 -7.76 -19.31
N PRO A 838 4.13 -8.61 -19.90
CA PRO A 838 3.75 -9.96 -20.31
C PRO A 838 3.46 -10.89 -19.12
N PRO A 839 2.72 -12.01 -19.34
CA PRO A 839 2.21 -12.89 -18.28
C PRO A 839 3.27 -13.68 -17.50
N VAL A 840 4.48 -13.86 -18.03
CA VAL A 840 5.47 -14.80 -17.47
C VAL A 840 6.70 -14.04 -16.99
N THR A 841 6.76 -13.75 -15.69
CA THR A 841 8.02 -13.40 -15.01
C THR A 841 8.46 -14.48 -14.02
N ASN A 842 7.51 -15.18 -13.38
CA ASN A 842 7.69 -16.44 -12.64
C ASN A 842 6.33 -17.19 -12.45
N LEU A 843 6.35 -18.46 -12.02
CA LEU A 843 5.12 -19.28 -11.86
C LEU A 843 4.06 -18.66 -10.93
N TYR A 844 4.49 -17.99 -9.86
CA TYR A 844 3.59 -17.32 -8.91
C TYR A 844 2.91 -16.10 -9.55
N SER A 845 3.68 -15.30 -10.29
CA SER A 845 3.17 -14.13 -11.03
C SER A 845 2.16 -14.54 -12.09
N SER A 846 2.35 -15.70 -12.74
CA SER A 846 1.41 -16.22 -13.74
C SER A 846 0.07 -16.61 -13.12
N ALA A 847 0.08 -17.19 -11.91
CA ALA A 847 -1.15 -17.52 -11.18
C ALA A 847 -1.95 -16.25 -10.83
N ILE A 848 -1.29 -15.22 -10.28
CA ILE A 848 -1.92 -13.92 -9.99
C ILE A 848 -2.35 -13.18 -11.29
N PHE A 849 -1.61 -13.37 -12.38
CA PHE A 849 -1.91 -12.74 -13.66
C PHE A 849 -3.25 -13.22 -14.22
N ILE A 850 -3.51 -14.54 -14.14
CA ILE A 850 -4.73 -15.17 -14.64
C ILE A 850 -5.88 -15.06 -13.62
N GLY A 851 -5.57 -14.79 -12.34
CA GLY A 851 -6.54 -14.55 -11.28
C GLY A 851 -6.79 -15.79 -10.44
#